data_AF-A0A0G0YAZ0-F1
#
_entry.id   AF-A0A0G0YAZ0-F1
#
_cell.length_a   1.000
_cell.length_b   1.000
_cell.length_c   1.000
_cell.angle_alpha   90.00
_cell.angle_beta   90.00
_cell.angle_gamma   90.00
#
_symmetry.space_group_name_H-M   'P 1'
#
loop_
_entity.id
_entity.type
_entity.pdbx_description
1 polymer ?
#
loop_
_entity_poly.entity_id
_entity_poly.type
_entity_poly.pdbx_seq_one_letter_code
_entity_poly.pdbx_strand_id
1 'polypeptide(L)'
;MLVDSHCHLKDSRYGKSPFEIAEESKSEGVSLFINIATSLEDSSESSKICSDIPYVYGTVGIYPHSDLGESNDVLLYGLEKIIDGNPKIVGVGECGIDISDHTPKREMEEQTKLFEMQVELAVKKGLPVIIHNRNGDDSVLEIISRYKNQELKAVAHCFSSGWDVAQKFLDLGVYLSFSGMITYPSREDLREVVAKVPDDMFLLETDSPWLPPQGHRGELNYPKYVKIVAEKVSQVKEKPYLTVASLSTTNACRLHDKLVHRVLEMSLGVMTWTLLTSPIWLGVLYPPAIVYMLTLFTVYWSYLAAKHSFGLFLGYRKYKEELKVDWADEFSKLEFSALPDPATLPESKEAMRHLVLIPAVNEPAGVLRESIESIFNQTFDTKKITLVYTIEEKYSEETEKSIREIVGERVNLLERLLIFVHPRGIAGEAIGAAAANRTWGAKHAVEVLKNEGANIRNFVFSTIDADHVLNPQYISRLSHLYLMTERRDNHYYSTAVHLFNNNLWRVPVMMRIEANAVTMGSLSDWSASKGALKDSFSSYSASLQTLIDADYWDVTLGVDDTIFYWRAFFVRDGDFDGIPHYIPYSADAVEGSSFIDSHVRLYRQLLRWGWGAIDFPLSMKEFMKNKNIAASKKFGWLLKHIERRVILINIVFLITFGFGLVTLVNPYVKQSNFAYSLPDIMSLILTITLVFLIPATILRMGLVTPMPKKWPIWRKFFVLLEGPLIMLNLLTYSFFPWVQAQTKMLLGHKMKDLYHTPKVR
;
A
#
# COMPACT_ATOMS: atom_id res chain seq x y z
N MET A 1 13.90 18.45 -3.35
CA MET A 1 13.45 18.48 -4.76
C MET A 1 12.12 19.20 -4.78
N LEU A 2 11.93 20.14 -5.70
CA LEU A 2 10.66 20.81 -5.97
C LEU A 2 10.26 20.60 -7.44
N VAL A 3 8.95 20.64 -7.69
CA VAL A 3 8.35 20.69 -9.02
C VAL A 3 7.62 22.01 -9.13
N ASP A 4 7.87 22.77 -10.19
CA ASP A 4 6.98 23.85 -10.57
C ASP A 4 5.89 23.28 -11.48
N SER A 5 4.67 23.15 -10.94
CA SER A 5 3.58 22.47 -11.62
C SER A 5 2.84 23.33 -12.65
N HIS A 6 3.16 24.62 -12.76
CA HIS A 6 2.57 25.52 -13.76
C HIS A 6 3.51 26.70 -14.05
N CYS A 7 4.16 26.69 -15.21
CA CYS A 7 5.03 27.78 -15.67
C CYS A 7 5.03 27.94 -17.19
N HIS A 8 5.38 29.12 -17.69
CA HIS A 8 5.38 29.44 -19.13
C HIS A 8 6.79 29.84 -19.59
N LEU A 9 7.65 28.85 -19.80
CA LEU A 9 9.10 29.05 -20.04
C LEU A 9 9.43 29.79 -21.33
N LYS A 10 8.51 29.81 -22.29
CA LYS A 10 8.73 30.45 -23.60
C LYS A 10 8.45 31.95 -23.61
N ASP A 11 7.94 32.51 -22.52
CA ASP A 11 7.43 33.86 -22.53
C ASP A 11 8.52 34.88 -22.87
N SER A 12 8.29 35.68 -23.91
CA SER A 12 9.26 36.64 -24.44
C SER A 12 9.74 37.67 -23.41
N ARG A 13 8.96 37.94 -22.35
CA ARG A 13 9.32 38.89 -21.28
C ARG A 13 10.60 38.48 -20.54
N TYR A 14 10.96 37.20 -20.53
CA TYR A 14 12.18 36.75 -19.86
C TYR A 14 13.47 37.23 -20.52
N GLY A 15 13.47 37.48 -21.83
CA GLY A 15 14.68 37.78 -22.60
C GLY A 15 15.75 36.68 -22.55
N LYS A 16 15.36 35.45 -22.17
CA LYS A 16 16.22 34.25 -22.01
C LYS A 16 15.57 33.07 -22.70
N SER A 17 16.36 32.09 -23.08
CA SER A 17 15.85 30.81 -23.58
C SER A 17 15.18 29.99 -22.45
N PRO A 18 14.22 29.11 -22.79
CA PRO A 18 13.62 28.18 -21.83
C PRO A 18 14.67 27.35 -21.05
N PHE A 19 15.77 26.97 -21.71
CA PHE A 19 16.86 26.23 -21.09
C PHE A 19 17.59 27.04 -20.01
N GLU A 20 17.91 28.31 -20.28
CA GLU A 20 18.56 29.18 -19.30
C GLU A 20 17.69 29.40 -18.07
N ILE A 21 16.38 29.62 -18.26
CA ILE A 21 15.42 29.80 -17.16
C ILE A 21 15.34 28.55 -16.30
N ALA A 22 15.28 27.37 -16.94
CA ALA A 22 15.14 26.10 -16.24
C ALA A 22 16.43 25.69 -15.50
N GLU A 23 17.62 25.93 -16.08
CA GLU A 23 18.90 25.70 -15.40
C GLU A 23 19.12 26.64 -14.20
N GLU A 24 18.79 27.93 -14.33
CA GLU A 24 18.82 28.88 -13.20
C GLU A 24 17.88 28.43 -12.07
N SER A 25 16.74 27.86 -12.40
CA SER A 25 15.78 27.39 -11.42
C SER A 25 16.21 26.08 -10.75
N LYS A 26 16.96 25.25 -11.48
CA LYS A 26 17.54 24.01 -10.97
C LYS A 26 18.65 24.24 -9.95
N SER A 27 19.47 25.27 -10.12
CA SER A 27 20.44 25.66 -9.08
C SER A 27 19.78 26.06 -7.75
N GLU A 28 18.49 26.44 -7.76
CA GLU A 28 17.71 26.79 -6.58
C GLU A 28 16.85 25.62 -6.04
N GLY A 29 17.00 24.42 -6.60
CA GLY A 29 16.37 23.19 -6.09
C GLY A 29 15.08 22.77 -6.81
N VAL A 30 14.67 23.47 -7.88
CA VAL A 30 13.54 23.07 -8.74
C VAL A 30 14.02 22.05 -9.76
N SER A 31 13.59 20.80 -9.63
CA SER A 31 14.15 19.70 -10.42
C SER A 31 13.30 19.30 -11.63
N LEU A 32 12.02 19.68 -11.66
CA LEU A 32 11.08 19.39 -12.74
C LEU A 32 10.16 20.58 -12.97
N PHE A 33 9.71 20.73 -14.22
CA PHE A 33 8.83 21.82 -14.66
C PHE A 33 7.69 21.26 -15.50
N ILE A 34 6.49 21.77 -15.30
CA ILE A 34 5.36 21.58 -16.21
C ILE A 34 5.16 22.89 -16.98
N ASN A 35 5.59 22.88 -18.24
CA ASN A 35 5.49 24.01 -19.16
C ASN A 35 4.11 24.03 -19.81
N ILE A 36 3.40 25.15 -19.65
CA ILE A 36 1.99 25.26 -20.01
C ILE A 36 1.83 25.91 -21.37
N ALA A 37 0.97 25.29 -22.19
CA ALA A 37 0.55 25.83 -23.46
C ALA A 37 -0.87 26.40 -23.40
N THR A 38 -1.12 27.46 -24.17
CA THR A 38 -2.37 28.23 -24.15
C THR A 38 -3.05 28.35 -25.53
N SER A 39 -2.40 27.87 -26.59
CA SER A 39 -2.92 27.86 -27.97
C SER A 39 -2.39 26.65 -28.75
N LEU A 40 -2.85 26.43 -29.97
CA LEU A 40 -2.38 25.31 -30.79
C LEU A 40 -0.92 25.50 -31.24
N GLU A 41 -0.54 26.72 -31.60
CA GLU A 41 0.84 27.09 -31.90
C GLU A 41 1.73 26.91 -30.67
N ASP A 42 1.26 27.41 -29.51
CA ASP A 42 1.98 27.26 -28.24
C ASP A 42 2.15 25.79 -27.84
N SER A 43 1.12 24.98 -28.04
CA SER A 43 1.19 23.53 -27.81
C SER A 43 2.28 22.86 -28.65
N SER A 44 2.43 23.29 -29.91
CA SER A 44 3.50 22.79 -30.79
C SER A 44 4.89 23.19 -30.32
N GLU A 45 5.04 24.41 -29.80
CA GLU A 45 6.30 24.91 -29.26
C GLU A 45 6.66 24.29 -27.91
N SER A 46 5.70 24.18 -27.00
CA SER A 46 5.83 23.49 -25.71
C SER A 46 6.32 22.05 -25.94
N SER A 47 5.77 21.36 -26.93
CA SER A 47 6.23 20.02 -27.33
C SER A 47 7.71 19.99 -27.77
N LYS A 48 8.18 21.02 -28.49
CA LYS A 48 9.61 21.14 -28.86
C LYS A 48 10.48 21.37 -27.63
N ILE A 49 10.11 22.33 -26.77
CA ILE A 49 10.83 22.64 -25.52
C ILE A 49 10.97 21.38 -24.65
N CYS A 50 9.90 20.61 -24.54
CA CYS A 50 9.91 19.35 -23.78
C CYS A 50 10.86 18.32 -24.41
N SER A 51 10.93 18.24 -25.73
CA SER A 51 11.86 17.35 -26.42
C SER A 51 13.32 17.73 -26.18
N ASP A 52 13.61 19.03 -26.15
CA ASP A 52 14.97 19.57 -26.04
C ASP A 52 15.51 19.56 -24.59
N ILE A 53 14.64 19.71 -23.59
CA ILE A 53 15.04 19.87 -22.19
C ILE A 53 14.56 18.67 -21.35
N PRO A 54 15.45 17.75 -20.93
CA PRO A 54 15.08 16.46 -20.33
C PRO A 54 14.15 16.52 -19.11
N TYR A 55 14.27 17.55 -18.27
CA TYR A 55 13.53 17.71 -17.02
C TYR A 55 12.34 18.69 -17.12
N VAL A 56 11.98 19.12 -18.33
CA VAL A 56 10.76 19.88 -18.61
C VAL A 56 9.73 18.97 -19.26
N TYR A 57 8.53 18.93 -18.72
CA TYR A 57 7.35 18.28 -19.29
C TYR A 57 6.35 19.35 -19.70
N GLY A 58 5.37 19.00 -20.52
CA GLY A 58 4.49 19.99 -21.13
C GLY A 58 3.03 19.60 -21.09
N THR A 59 2.19 20.60 -21.32
CA THR A 59 0.77 20.41 -21.59
C THR A 59 0.44 20.91 -22.98
N VAL A 60 -0.71 20.49 -23.50
CA VAL A 60 -1.28 21.06 -24.72
C VAL A 60 -2.71 21.48 -24.43
N GLY A 61 -3.12 22.64 -24.90
CA GLY A 61 -4.46 23.14 -24.64
C GLY A 61 -4.73 24.47 -25.31
N ILE A 62 -6.00 24.85 -25.29
CA ILE A 62 -6.51 26.11 -25.79
C ILE A 62 -7.11 26.85 -24.60
N TYR A 63 -6.47 27.95 -24.22
CA TYR A 63 -6.96 28.88 -23.22
C TYR A 63 -8.27 29.53 -23.71
N PRO A 64 -9.22 29.93 -22.83
CA PRO A 64 -10.59 30.25 -23.24
C PRO A 64 -10.72 31.36 -24.30
N HIS A 65 -9.74 32.25 -24.37
CA HIS A 65 -9.71 33.38 -25.31
C HIS A 65 -8.65 33.25 -26.43
N SER A 66 -8.00 32.10 -26.55
CA SER A 66 -7.05 31.81 -27.62
C SER A 66 -7.73 31.24 -28.87
N ASP A 67 -6.98 31.27 -30.00
CA ASP A 67 -7.35 30.66 -31.29
C ASP A 67 -8.79 31.02 -31.71
N LEU A 68 -9.16 32.29 -31.56
CA LEU A 68 -10.49 32.78 -31.91
C LEU A 68 -10.74 32.64 -33.42
N GLY A 69 -11.91 32.12 -33.78
CA GLY A 69 -12.30 31.87 -35.17
C GLY A 69 -11.96 30.48 -35.71
N GLU A 70 -11.12 29.70 -35.00
CA GLU A 70 -10.87 28.30 -35.35
C GLU A 70 -11.99 27.38 -34.86
N SER A 71 -12.28 26.33 -35.62
CA SER A 71 -13.30 25.35 -35.23
C SER A 71 -12.76 24.35 -34.20
N ASN A 72 -13.62 23.90 -33.29
CA ASN A 72 -13.25 22.91 -32.28
C ASN A 72 -12.69 21.61 -32.89
N ASP A 73 -13.18 21.19 -34.07
CA ASP A 73 -12.67 19.99 -34.75
C ASP A 73 -11.20 20.14 -35.19
N VAL A 74 -10.83 21.31 -35.69
CA VAL A 74 -9.44 21.61 -36.11
C VAL A 74 -8.53 21.66 -34.88
N LEU A 75 -8.97 22.33 -33.82
CA LEU A 75 -8.23 22.42 -32.56
C LEU A 75 -8.04 21.03 -31.94
N LEU A 76 -9.11 20.23 -31.84
CA LEU A 76 -9.06 18.87 -31.31
C LEU A 76 -8.06 18.00 -32.07
N TYR A 77 -8.14 17.98 -33.41
CA TYR A 77 -7.21 17.22 -34.25
C TYR A 77 -5.76 17.65 -34.04
N GLY A 78 -5.51 18.96 -33.95
CA GLY A 78 -4.19 19.52 -33.70
C GLY A 78 -3.61 19.08 -32.34
N LEU A 79 -4.40 19.21 -31.26
CA LEU A 79 -4.00 18.78 -29.92
C LEU A 79 -3.73 17.28 -29.86
N GLU A 80 -4.61 16.45 -30.44
CA GLU A 80 -4.44 15.00 -30.49
C GLU A 80 -3.12 14.60 -31.16
N LYS A 81 -2.81 15.23 -32.30
CA LYS A 81 -1.58 14.97 -33.04
C LYS A 81 -0.32 15.28 -32.22
N ILE A 82 -0.34 16.37 -31.44
CA ILE A 82 0.80 16.77 -30.61
C ILE A 82 0.95 15.79 -29.44
N ILE A 83 -0.15 15.42 -28.77
CA ILE A 83 -0.16 14.42 -27.69
C ILE A 83 0.43 13.10 -28.17
N ASP A 84 -0.02 12.60 -29.32
CA ASP A 84 0.43 11.32 -29.86
C ASP A 84 1.87 11.36 -30.36
N GLY A 85 2.38 12.55 -30.71
CA GLY A 85 3.74 12.75 -31.19
C GLY A 85 4.80 12.91 -30.11
N ASN A 86 4.42 13.16 -28.85
CA ASN A 86 5.40 13.44 -27.79
C ASN A 86 4.98 12.89 -26.41
N PRO A 87 5.69 11.87 -25.87
CA PRO A 87 5.36 11.27 -24.58
C PRO A 87 5.62 12.18 -23.36
N LYS A 88 6.28 13.33 -23.56
CA LYS A 88 6.50 14.33 -22.51
C LYS A 88 5.34 15.30 -22.34
N ILE A 89 4.27 15.14 -23.13
CA ILE A 89 3.00 15.82 -22.90
C ILE A 89 2.23 15.06 -21.82
N VAL A 90 2.05 15.71 -20.67
CA VAL A 90 1.56 15.10 -19.43
C VAL A 90 0.27 15.72 -18.89
N GLY A 91 -0.37 16.62 -19.64
CA GLY A 91 -1.67 17.17 -19.33
C GLY A 91 -2.36 17.81 -20.55
N VAL A 92 -3.67 17.98 -20.45
CA VAL A 92 -4.46 18.79 -21.39
C VAL A 92 -4.86 20.08 -20.69
N GLY A 93 -4.52 21.21 -21.28
CA GLY A 93 -4.66 22.53 -20.71
C GLY A 93 -3.42 23.38 -21.02
N GLU A 94 -3.43 24.66 -20.75
CA GLU A 94 -4.42 25.36 -19.95
C GLU A 94 -5.75 25.54 -20.67
N CYS A 95 -6.85 25.14 -20.02
CA CYS A 95 -8.20 25.24 -20.53
C CYS A 95 -9.20 25.48 -19.40
N GLY A 96 -10.38 26.01 -19.68
CA GLY A 96 -11.37 26.26 -18.62
C GLY A 96 -12.29 27.42 -18.96
N ILE A 97 -12.60 28.24 -17.96
CA ILE A 97 -13.52 29.37 -18.06
C ILE A 97 -12.84 30.64 -17.54
N ASP A 98 -12.87 31.70 -18.34
CA ASP A 98 -12.42 33.04 -17.95
C ASP A 98 -13.53 34.06 -18.22
N ILE A 99 -14.06 34.65 -17.14
CA ILE A 99 -15.01 35.77 -17.18
C ILE A 99 -14.31 37.06 -16.76
N SER A 100 -13.44 37.55 -17.63
CA SER A 100 -12.83 38.88 -17.51
C SER A 100 -13.02 39.71 -18.77
N ASP A 101 -12.77 41.02 -18.66
CA ASP A 101 -13.03 42.00 -19.73
C ASP A 101 -11.95 41.97 -20.83
N HIS A 102 -11.74 40.81 -21.45
CA HIS A 102 -10.88 40.65 -22.63
C HIS A 102 -11.51 41.25 -23.90
N THR A 103 -10.67 41.71 -24.83
CA THR A 103 -11.09 42.14 -26.17
C THR A 103 -10.01 41.77 -27.20
N PRO A 104 -10.30 40.92 -28.21
CA PRO A 104 -11.54 40.14 -28.40
C PRO A 104 -11.73 39.05 -27.32
N LYS A 105 -12.97 38.61 -27.08
CA LYS A 105 -13.30 37.53 -26.12
C LYS A 105 -14.25 36.51 -26.73
N ARG A 106 -14.17 35.27 -26.22
CA ARG A 106 -15.06 34.17 -26.54
C ARG A 106 -16.28 34.23 -25.63
N GLU A 107 -17.48 34.08 -26.18
CA GLU A 107 -18.71 34.06 -25.40
C GLU A 107 -18.78 32.82 -24.51
N MET A 108 -19.53 32.90 -23.41
CA MET A 108 -19.57 31.84 -22.38
C MET A 108 -19.93 30.47 -22.96
N GLU A 109 -20.95 30.40 -23.83
CA GLU A 109 -21.38 29.14 -24.45
C GLU A 109 -20.26 28.47 -25.26
N GLU A 110 -19.47 29.28 -25.97
CA GLU A 110 -18.34 28.80 -26.77
C GLU A 110 -17.16 28.39 -25.87
N GLN A 111 -16.91 29.09 -24.77
CA GLN A 111 -15.92 28.67 -23.77
C GLN A 111 -16.30 27.32 -23.14
N THR A 112 -17.57 27.13 -22.77
CA THR A 112 -18.09 25.87 -22.23
C THR A 112 -17.87 24.71 -23.20
N LYS A 113 -18.23 24.89 -24.49
CA LYS A 113 -18.02 23.87 -25.52
C LYS A 113 -16.54 23.56 -25.75
N LEU A 114 -15.68 24.59 -25.76
CA LEU A 114 -14.24 24.43 -25.91
C LEU A 114 -13.61 23.71 -24.71
N PHE A 115 -14.03 24.03 -23.49
CA PHE A 115 -13.55 23.38 -22.30
C PHE A 115 -13.99 21.92 -22.22
N GLU A 116 -15.27 21.65 -22.48
CA GLU A 116 -15.82 20.28 -22.50
C GLU A 116 -15.09 19.39 -23.51
N MET A 117 -14.85 19.88 -24.73
CA MET A 117 -14.05 19.16 -25.74
C MET A 117 -12.64 18.79 -25.24
N GLN A 118 -11.97 19.68 -24.49
CA GLN A 118 -10.64 19.39 -23.94
C GLN A 118 -10.69 18.42 -22.77
N VAL A 119 -11.74 18.47 -21.94
CA VAL A 119 -11.99 17.47 -20.88
C VAL A 119 -12.19 16.08 -21.49
N GLU A 120 -12.98 15.98 -22.55
CA GLU A 120 -13.18 14.72 -23.28
C GLU A 120 -11.89 14.17 -23.88
N LEU A 121 -11.08 15.05 -24.49
CA LEU A 121 -9.76 14.68 -24.99
C LEU A 121 -8.86 14.14 -23.86
N ALA A 122 -8.86 14.80 -22.70
CA ALA A 122 -8.07 14.39 -21.56
C ALA A 122 -8.48 13.01 -21.04
N VAL A 123 -9.79 12.77 -20.90
CA VAL A 123 -10.34 11.45 -20.53
C VAL A 123 -9.93 10.39 -21.56
N LYS A 124 -10.13 10.67 -22.85
CA LYS A 124 -9.76 9.76 -23.95
C LYS A 124 -8.28 9.38 -23.94
N LYS A 125 -7.39 10.32 -23.61
CA LYS A 125 -5.93 10.11 -23.56
C LYS A 125 -5.45 9.70 -22.16
N GLY A 126 -6.33 9.63 -21.16
CA GLY A 126 -6.01 9.43 -19.75
C GLY A 126 -5.11 10.51 -19.14
N LEU A 127 -5.08 11.73 -19.71
CA LEU A 127 -4.29 12.89 -19.24
C LEU A 127 -5.04 13.64 -18.14
N PRO A 128 -4.33 14.26 -17.17
CA PRO A 128 -4.96 15.23 -16.29
C PRO A 128 -5.35 16.50 -17.04
N VAL A 129 -6.46 17.11 -16.65
CA VAL A 129 -6.90 18.45 -17.12
C VAL A 129 -6.28 19.53 -16.24
N ILE A 130 -5.68 20.54 -16.86
CA ILE A 130 -5.15 21.73 -16.17
C ILE A 130 -6.15 22.87 -16.33
N ILE A 131 -6.92 23.09 -15.28
CA ILE A 131 -8.11 23.94 -15.28
C ILE A 131 -7.70 25.36 -14.94
N HIS A 132 -7.94 26.28 -15.87
CA HIS A 132 -8.06 27.70 -15.62
C HIS A 132 -9.47 28.03 -15.14
N ASN A 133 -9.57 28.81 -14.07
CA ASN A 133 -10.85 29.29 -13.60
C ASN A 133 -10.73 30.73 -13.10
N ARG A 134 -11.41 31.64 -13.78
CA ARG A 134 -11.57 33.03 -13.34
C ARG A 134 -13.05 33.40 -13.36
N ASN A 135 -13.61 33.53 -12.15
CA ASN A 135 -15.03 33.82 -11.91
C ASN A 135 -16.00 32.80 -12.55
N GLY A 136 -15.54 31.59 -12.89
CA GLY A 136 -16.31 30.55 -13.59
C GLY A 136 -16.63 29.32 -12.74
N ASP A 137 -16.56 29.44 -11.40
CA ASP A 137 -16.63 28.32 -10.44
C ASP A 137 -17.77 27.34 -10.74
N ASP A 138 -19.00 27.84 -10.89
CA ASP A 138 -20.19 27.00 -11.10
C ASP A 138 -20.12 26.25 -12.44
N SER A 139 -19.70 26.91 -13.52
CA SER A 139 -19.58 26.29 -14.85
C SER A 139 -18.50 25.22 -14.88
N VAL A 140 -17.36 25.48 -14.25
CA VAL A 140 -16.26 24.51 -14.16
C VAL A 140 -16.70 23.29 -13.35
N LEU A 141 -17.31 23.49 -12.18
CA LEU A 141 -17.79 22.41 -11.34
C LEU A 141 -18.86 21.57 -12.04
N GLU A 142 -19.79 22.21 -12.75
CA GLU A 142 -20.82 21.53 -13.54
C GLU A 142 -20.19 20.61 -14.59
N ILE A 143 -19.26 21.11 -15.41
CA ILE A 143 -18.60 20.34 -16.47
C ILE A 143 -17.84 19.16 -15.85
N ILE A 144 -16.96 19.41 -14.87
CA ILE A 144 -16.14 18.36 -14.25
C ILE A 144 -16.99 17.30 -13.57
N SER A 145 -18.10 17.67 -12.93
CA SER A 145 -19.01 16.72 -12.27
C SER A 145 -19.59 15.66 -13.22
N ARG A 146 -19.83 16.01 -14.49
CA ARG A 146 -20.34 15.09 -15.52
C ARG A 146 -19.34 13.95 -15.84
N TYR A 147 -18.06 14.17 -15.59
CA TYR A 147 -16.98 13.20 -15.85
C TYR A 147 -16.42 12.54 -14.58
N LYS A 148 -17.02 12.77 -13.40
CA LYS A 148 -16.57 12.20 -12.11
C LYS A 148 -16.37 10.68 -12.14
N ASN A 149 -17.18 9.96 -12.92
CA ASN A 149 -17.15 8.49 -13.02
C ASN A 149 -16.21 7.96 -14.12
N GLN A 150 -15.46 8.81 -14.83
CA GLN A 150 -14.65 8.44 -15.99
C GLN A 150 -13.13 8.52 -15.72
N GLU A 151 -12.72 8.32 -14.46
CA GLU A 151 -11.30 8.39 -14.03
C GLU A 151 -10.58 9.69 -14.40
N LEU A 152 -11.35 10.79 -14.55
CA LEU A 152 -10.81 12.11 -14.82
C LEU A 152 -9.86 12.53 -13.69
N LYS A 153 -8.63 12.86 -14.08
CA LYS A 153 -7.67 13.57 -13.21
C LYS A 153 -7.71 15.05 -13.58
N ALA A 154 -7.67 15.94 -12.59
CA ALA A 154 -7.61 17.36 -12.88
C ALA A 154 -6.89 18.12 -11.77
N VAL A 155 -6.38 19.30 -12.12
CA VAL A 155 -5.89 20.31 -11.19
C VAL A 155 -6.57 21.64 -11.51
N ALA A 156 -7.09 22.31 -10.49
CA ALA A 156 -7.42 23.72 -10.54
C ALA A 156 -6.13 24.50 -10.30
N HIS A 157 -5.55 25.02 -11.39
CA HIS A 157 -4.34 25.82 -11.32
C HIS A 157 -4.64 27.18 -10.71
N CYS A 158 -3.65 27.79 -10.08
CA CYS A 158 -3.71 29.12 -9.49
C CYS A 158 -4.98 29.36 -8.67
N PHE A 159 -5.30 28.39 -7.81
CA PHE A 159 -6.57 28.35 -7.10
C PHE A 159 -6.74 29.63 -6.27
N SER A 160 -7.84 30.33 -6.51
CA SER A 160 -8.06 31.68 -6.00
C SER A 160 -9.41 31.92 -5.33
N SER A 161 -10.22 30.87 -5.16
CA SER A 161 -11.54 30.93 -4.49
C SER A 161 -11.44 30.55 -2.99
N GLY A 162 -12.55 30.67 -2.26
CA GLY A 162 -12.62 30.31 -0.83
C GLY A 162 -12.79 28.80 -0.56
N TRP A 163 -12.81 28.42 0.71
CA TRP A 163 -12.89 27.02 1.14
C TRP A 163 -14.13 26.27 0.63
N ASP A 164 -15.31 26.92 0.59
CA ASP A 164 -16.54 26.27 0.13
C ASP A 164 -16.45 25.77 -1.31
N VAL A 165 -15.73 26.51 -2.16
CA VAL A 165 -15.46 26.13 -3.55
C VAL A 165 -14.34 25.08 -3.60
N ALA A 166 -13.28 25.28 -2.82
CA ALA A 166 -12.16 24.35 -2.71
C ALA A 166 -12.64 22.94 -2.35
N GLN A 167 -13.54 22.82 -1.38
CA GLN A 167 -14.11 21.56 -0.95
C GLN A 167 -14.87 20.85 -2.07
N LYS A 168 -15.66 21.57 -2.88
CA LYS A 168 -16.37 20.98 -4.03
C LYS A 168 -15.40 20.44 -5.08
N PHE A 169 -14.31 21.16 -5.36
CA PHE A 169 -13.26 20.65 -6.25
C PHE A 169 -12.61 19.38 -5.70
N LEU A 170 -12.29 19.36 -4.40
CA LEU A 170 -11.70 18.20 -3.73
C LEU A 170 -12.65 16.99 -3.72
N ASP A 171 -13.95 17.19 -3.51
CA ASP A 171 -14.98 16.13 -3.55
C ASP A 171 -15.15 15.50 -4.94
N LEU A 172 -14.71 16.21 -5.98
CA LEU A 172 -14.62 15.73 -7.36
C LEU A 172 -13.26 15.10 -7.69
N GLY A 173 -12.32 15.08 -6.74
CA GLY A 173 -10.97 14.55 -6.93
C GLY A 173 -10.02 15.48 -7.69
N VAL A 174 -10.34 16.79 -7.73
CA VAL A 174 -9.51 17.81 -8.38
C VAL A 174 -8.44 18.31 -7.41
N TYR A 175 -7.19 18.33 -7.85
CA TYR A 175 -6.07 18.89 -7.10
C TYR A 175 -6.15 20.41 -7.07
N LEU A 176 -5.66 21.04 -6.00
CA LEU A 176 -5.56 22.50 -5.90
C LEU A 176 -4.10 22.91 -5.99
N SER A 177 -3.77 23.78 -6.94
CA SER A 177 -2.42 24.33 -7.06
C SER A 177 -2.36 25.75 -6.51
N PHE A 178 -1.29 26.06 -5.79
CA PHE A 178 -1.10 27.35 -5.14
C PHE A 178 0.12 28.08 -5.70
N SER A 179 -0.10 29.32 -6.14
CA SER A 179 0.93 30.21 -6.68
C SER A 179 1.46 31.19 -5.63
N GLY A 180 2.32 32.13 -6.05
CA GLY A 180 2.86 33.21 -5.22
C GLY A 180 1.82 34.05 -4.48
N MET A 181 0.54 34.03 -4.89
CA MET A 181 -0.55 34.76 -4.26
C MET A 181 -0.73 34.45 -2.77
N ILE A 182 -0.42 33.22 -2.32
CA ILE A 182 -0.54 32.84 -0.91
C ILE A 182 0.37 33.65 0.02
N THR A 183 1.41 34.28 -0.55
CA THR A 183 2.34 35.14 0.18
C THR A 183 1.81 36.56 0.36
N TYR A 184 0.76 36.96 -0.35
CA TYR A 184 0.24 38.33 -0.31
C TYR A 184 -0.53 38.57 0.99
N PRO A 185 -0.24 39.65 1.74
CA PRO A 185 -0.91 39.93 3.01
C PRO A 185 -2.44 39.94 2.91
N SER A 186 -2.99 40.40 1.78
CA SER A 186 -4.44 40.46 1.55
C SER A 186 -5.13 39.11 1.34
N ARG A 187 -4.38 38.03 1.04
CA ARG A 187 -4.93 36.72 0.67
C ARG A 187 -5.01 35.74 1.85
N GLU A 188 -5.64 36.18 2.94
CA GLU A 188 -5.86 35.30 4.11
C GLU A 188 -6.84 34.16 3.80
N ASP A 189 -7.82 34.44 2.94
CA ASP A 189 -8.74 33.47 2.34
C ASP A 189 -8.02 32.25 1.76
N LEU A 190 -6.95 32.47 0.99
CA LEU A 190 -6.18 31.37 0.39
C LEU A 190 -5.34 30.62 1.42
N ARG A 191 -4.81 31.31 2.43
CA ARG A 191 -4.07 30.64 3.51
C ARG A 191 -4.98 29.73 4.32
N GLU A 192 -6.24 30.11 4.52
CA GLU A 192 -7.25 29.22 5.12
C GLU A 192 -7.46 27.95 4.29
N VAL A 193 -7.54 28.08 2.96
CA VAL A 193 -7.65 26.91 2.07
C VAL A 193 -6.41 26.03 2.15
N VAL A 194 -5.20 26.63 2.12
CA VAL A 194 -3.92 25.90 2.26
C VAL A 194 -3.82 25.18 3.61
N ALA A 195 -4.34 25.76 4.69
CA ALA A 195 -4.34 25.10 5.99
C ALA A 195 -5.20 23.81 5.95
N LYS A 196 -6.38 23.89 5.33
CA LYS A 196 -7.40 22.83 5.32
C LYS A 196 -7.24 21.78 4.21
N VAL A 197 -6.57 22.10 3.10
CA VAL A 197 -6.41 21.17 1.97
C VAL A 197 -5.67 19.90 2.43
N PRO A 198 -6.12 18.69 2.04
CA PRO A 198 -5.41 17.44 2.32
C PRO A 198 -4.00 17.44 1.75
N ASP A 199 -3.08 16.78 2.45
CA ASP A 199 -1.65 16.78 2.08
C ASP A 199 -1.36 16.12 0.73
N ASP A 200 -2.25 15.25 0.28
CA ASP A 200 -2.14 14.47 -0.94
C ASP A 200 -2.90 15.08 -2.13
N MET A 201 -3.50 16.26 -1.94
CA MET A 201 -4.37 16.93 -2.92
C MET A 201 -3.93 18.35 -3.31
N PHE A 202 -2.74 18.79 -2.89
CA PHE A 202 -2.20 20.10 -3.28
C PHE A 202 -0.95 20.03 -4.14
N LEU A 203 -0.75 21.06 -4.95
CA LEU A 203 0.42 21.31 -5.78
C LEU A 203 0.98 22.72 -5.53
N LEU A 204 2.21 22.94 -5.97
CA LEU A 204 2.90 24.22 -5.88
C LEU A 204 3.30 24.65 -7.29
N GLU A 205 3.14 25.93 -7.56
CA GLU A 205 3.44 26.51 -8.86
C GLU A 205 3.92 27.94 -8.73
N THR A 206 4.41 28.49 -9.83
CA THR A 206 4.69 29.92 -9.93
C THR A 206 3.67 30.68 -10.76
N ASP A 207 3.08 30.05 -11.78
CA ASP A 207 2.39 30.76 -12.88
C ASP A 207 3.33 31.80 -13.55
N SER A 208 4.63 31.51 -13.55
CA SER A 208 5.64 32.44 -14.04
C SER A 208 5.53 32.61 -15.57
N PRO A 209 5.68 33.84 -16.11
CA PRO A 209 6.26 35.03 -15.46
C PRO A 209 5.27 35.93 -14.68
N TRP A 210 4.01 35.52 -14.51
CA TRP A 210 3.02 36.28 -13.76
C TRP A 210 3.08 36.01 -12.25
N LEU A 211 2.35 36.80 -11.46
CA LEU A 211 2.10 36.57 -10.03
C LEU A 211 3.36 36.35 -9.16
N PRO A 212 4.38 37.23 -9.24
CA PRO A 212 5.55 37.11 -8.38
C PRO A 212 5.15 37.15 -6.89
N PRO A 213 5.81 36.37 -6.01
CA PRO A 213 5.51 36.37 -4.57
C PRO A 213 5.77 37.76 -3.94
N GLN A 214 5.25 37.99 -2.73
CA GLN A 214 5.18 39.31 -2.07
C GLN A 214 6.50 40.09 -2.06
N GLY A 215 7.65 39.41 -1.86
CA GLY A 215 8.98 40.03 -1.84
C GLY A 215 9.54 40.44 -3.22
N HIS A 216 8.89 40.01 -4.30
CA HIS A 216 9.29 40.24 -5.71
C HIS A 216 8.18 40.91 -6.53
N ARG A 217 7.19 41.53 -5.86
CA ARG A 217 6.07 42.19 -6.54
C ARG A 217 6.58 43.35 -7.41
N GLY A 218 6.16 43.36 -8.68
CA GLY A 218 6.60 44.34 -9.68
C GLY A 218 7.79 43.87 -10.53
N GLU A 219 8.42 42.75 -10.17
CA GLU A 219 9.43 42.07 -10.98
C GLU A 219 8.79 40.94 -11.83
N LEU A 220 9.56 40.38 -12.76
CA LEU A 220 9.16 39.13 -13.42
C LEU A 220 9.21 37.97 -12.43
N ASN A 221 8.17 37.14 -12.43
CA ASN A 221 8.21 35.88 -11.69
C ASN A 221 9.09 34.88 -12.43
N TYR A 222 9.72 33.95 -11.71
CA TYR A 222 10.56 32.89 -12.27
C TYR A 222 10.23 31.57 -11.60
N PRO A 223 10.38 30.42 -12.29
CA PRO A 223 10.10 29.11 -11.72
C PRO A 223 10.83 28.81 -10.40
N LYS A 224 12.06 29.34 -10.24
CA LYS A 224 12.84 29.26 -8.99
C LYS A 224 12.10 29.78 -7.75
N TYR A 225 11.13 30.67 -7.92
CA TYR A 225 10.36 31.24 -6.81
C TYR A 225 9.29 30.29 -6.26
N VAL A 226 9.07 29.10 -6.85
CA VAL A 226 8.22 28.04 -6.25
C VAL A 226 8.72 27.63 -4.86
N LYS A 227 10.03 27.80 -4.59
CA LYS A 227 10.62 27.63 -3.25
C LYS A 227 9.97 28.53 -2.20
N ILE A 228 9.70 29.79 -2.55
CA ILE A 228 9.07 30.77 -1.65
C ILE A 228 7.61 30.37 -1.38
N VAL A 229 6.93 29.80 -2.38
CA VAL A 229 5.58 29.26 -2.23
C VAL A 229 5.61 28.06 -1.27
N ALA A 230 6.54 27.13 -1.45
CA ALA A 230 6.73 25.98 -0.56
C ALA A 230 7.01 26.39 0.89
N GLU A 231 7.85 27.41 1.11
CA GLU A 231 8.12 27.98 2.43
C GLU A 231 6.86 28.59 3.06
N LYS A 232 6.03 29.27 2.28
CA LYS A 232 4.77 29.82 2.78
C LYS A 232 3.77 28.72 3.15
N VAL A 233 3.64 27.66 2.34
CA VAL A 233 2.80 26.50 2.69
C VAL A 233 3.32 25.79 3.94
N SER A 234 4.64 25.64 4.08
CA SER A 234 5.29 25.09 5.28
C SER A 234 4.93 25.85 6.54
N GLN A 235 4.89 27.19 6.48
CA GLN A 235 4.44 28.04 7.58
C GLN A 235 2.96 27.84 7.90
N VAL A 236 2.09 27.88 6.89
CA VAL A 236 0.63 27.82 7.07
C VAL A 236 0.18 26.44 7.56
N LYS A 237 0.80 25.36 7.08
CA LYS A 237 0.50 23.98 7.51
C LYS A 237 1.28 23.52 8.74
N GLU A 238 2.17 24.36 9.29
CA GLU A 238 3.05 24.02 10.41
C GLU A 238 3.86 22.73 10.19
N LYS A 239 4.41 22.57 8.97
CA LYS A 239 5.18 21.38 8.57
C LYS A 239 6.58 21.75 8.13
N PRO A 240 7.58 20.86 8.30
CA PRO A 240 8.91 21.09 7.77
C PRO A 240 8.88 21.31 6.25
N TYR A 241 9.65 22.29 5.76
CA TYR A 241 9.77 22.61 4.34
C TYR A 241 10.05 21.38 3.47
N LEU A 242 10.96 20.49 3.91
CA LEU A 242 11.30 19.27 3.17
C LEU A 242 10.11 18.31 3.04
N THR A 243 9.23 18.25 4.05
CA THR A 243 7.99 17.47 4.02
C THR A 243 7.03 18.05 3.00
N VAL A 244 6.80 19.37 3.00
CA VAL A 244 5.92 20.04 2.02
C VAL A 244 6.43 19.86 0.59
N ALA A 245 7.73 20.04 0.38
CA ALA A 245 8.36 19.84 -0.92
C ALA A 245 8.20 18.39 -1.41
N SER A 246 8.37 17.41 -0.52
CA SER A 246 8.17 15.99 -0.83
C SER A 246 6.71 15.66 -1.16
N LEU A 247 5.76 16.18 -0.37
CA LEU A 247 4.32 15.99 -0.58
C LEU A 247 3.87 16.55 -1.93
N SER A 248 4.14 17.84 -2.17
CA SER A 248 3.78 18.49 -3.44
C SER A 248 4.44 17.80 -4.64
N THR A 249 5.71 17.42 -4.53
CA THR A 249 6.41 16.69 -5.60
C THR A 249 5.78 15.32 -5.86
N THR A 250 5.42 14.60 -4.80
CA THR A 250 4.76 13.29 -4.92
C THR A 250 3.39 13.43 -5.55
N ASN A 251 2.63 14.48 -5.20
CA ASN A 251 1.34 14.79 -5.77
C ASN A 251 1.45 15.15 -7.26
N ALA A 252 2.41 16.01 -7.63
CA ALA A 252 2.66 16.40 -9.02
C ALA A 252 3.02 15.16 -9.86
N CYS A 253 3.96 14.36 -9.36
CA CYS A 253 4.29 13.09 -9.98
C CYS A 253 3.07 12.17 -10.06
N ARG A 254 2.24 12.02 -9.02
CA ARG A 254 1.05 11.15 -9.05
C ARG A 254 0.00 11.62 -10.07
N LEU A 255 -0.20 12.93 -10.19
CA LEU A 255 -1.12 13.52 -11.14
C LEU A 255 -0.67 13.23 -12.58
N HIS A 256 0.62 13.43 -12.86
CA HIS A 256 1.22 13.36 -14.21
C HIS A 256 1.88 12.00 -14.56
N ASP A 257 2.04 11.08 -13.61
CA ASP A 257 2.66 9.76 -13.83
C ASP A 257 1.67 8.86 -14.57
N LYS A 258 2.00 8.63 -15.84
CA LYS A 258 1.21 7.82 -16.77
C LYS A 258 1.81 6.47 -17.09
N LEU A 259 3.13 6.37 -17.11
CA LEU A 259 3.78 5.24 -17.76
C LEU A 259 4.53 4.37 -16.79
N VAL A 260 5.38 4.90 -15.92
CA VAL A 260 6.25 4.05 -15.08
C VAL A 260 5.44 3.35 -13.99
N HIS A 261 4.64 4.09 -13.22
CA HIS A 261 3.82 3.46 -12.19
C HIS A 261 2.78 2.51 -12.80
N ARG A 262 2.15 2.92 -13.90
CA ARG A 262 1.19 2.08 -14.62
C ARG A 262 1.83 0.81 -15.18
N VAL A 263 3.02 0.91 -15.78
CA VAL A 263 3.78 -0.26 -16.27
C VAL A 263 4.11 -1.20 -15.11
N LEU A 264 4.51 -0.68 -13.95
CA LEU A 264 4.79 -1.49 -12.76
C LEU A 264 3.52 -2.13 -12.17
N GLU A 265 2.37 -1.46 -12.18
CA GLU A 265 1.08 -2.06 -11.78
C GLU A 265 0.67 -3.19 -12.74
N MET A 266 0.87 -2.97 -14.05
CA MET A 266 0.52 -3.95 -15.08
C MET A 266 1.47 -5.15 -15.06
N SER A 267 2.75 -4.97 -14.73
CA SER A 267 3.78 -5.98 -14.97
C SER A 267 3.50 -7.32 -14.28
N LEU A 268 3.03 -7.31 -13.02
CA LEU A 268 2.68 -8.57 -12.34
C LEU A 268 1.53 -9.30 -13.03
N GLY A 269 0.48 -8.57 -13.43
CA GLY A 269 -0.63 -9.17 -14.15
C GLY A 269 -0.24 -9.67 -15.55
N VAL A 270 0.59 -8.92 -16.28
CA VAL A 270 1.15 -9.36 -17.57
C VAL A 270 1.97 -10.63 -17.39
N MET A 271 2.86 -10.68 -16.38
CA MET A 271 3.67 -11.87 -16.09
C MET A 271 2.80 -13.07 -15.73
N THR A 272 1.78 -12.89 -14.88
CA THR A 272 0.83 -13.95 -14.51
C THR A 272 0.09 -14.50 -15.71
N TRP A 273 -0.50 -13.64 -16.56
CA TRP A 273 -1.24 -14.12 -17.74
C TRP A 273 -0.32 -14.71 -18.81
N THR A 274 0.88 -14.15 -19.00
CA THR A 274 1.88 -14.72 -19.92
C THR A 274 2.27 -16.13 -19.47
N LEU A 275 2.48 -16.32 -18.17
CA LEU A 275 2.85 -17.61 -17.60
C LEU A 275 1.69 -18.61 -17.65
N LEU A 276 0.48 -18.20 -17.29
CA LEU A 276 -0.71 -19.07 -17.32
C LEU A 276 -1.07 -19.53 -18.74
N THR A 277 -0.90 -18.65 -19.72
CA THR A 277 -1.19 -18.97 -21.13
C THR A 277 -0.01 -19.61 -21.84
N SER A 278 1.16 -19.75 -21.19
CA SER A 278 2.35 -20.37 -21.78
C SER A 278 2.15 -21.77 -22.37
N PRO A 279 1.31 -22.66 -21.82
CA PRO A 279 1.03 -23.94 -22.48
C PRO A 279 0.40 -23.81 -23.87
N ILE A 280 -0.32 -22.72 -24.12
CA ILE A 280 -1.01 -22.46 -25.38
C ILE A 280 0.00 -21.93 -26.40
N TRP A 281 0.64 -20.80 -26.12
CA TRP A 281 1.50 -20.16 -27.12
C TRP A 281 2.85 -20.87 -27.29
N LEU A 282 3.49 -21.39 -26.23
CA LEU A 282 4.67 -22.25 -26.38
C LEU A 282 4.32 -23.59 -27.03
N GLY A 283 3.12 -24.13 -26.74
CA GLY A 283 2.66 -25.37 -27.36
C GLY A 283 2.58 -25.27 -28.90
N VAL A 284 2.33 -24.07 -29.43
CA VAL A 284 2.32 -23.80 -30.87
C VAL A 284 3.71 -23.41 -31.38
N LEU A 285 4.37 -22.45 -30.71
CA LEU A 285 5.61 -21.82 -31.21
C LEU A 285 6.86 -22.66 -30.95
N TYR A 286 6.97 -23.25 -29.75
CA TYR A 286 8.15 -24.02 -29.35
C TYR A 286 7.81 -25.08 -28.28
N PRO A 287 7.20 -26.22 -28.69
CA PRO A 287 6.74 -27.25 -27.77
C PRO A 287 7.79 -27.84 -26.81
N PRO A 288 9.08 -27.96 -27.17
CA PRO A 288 10.10 -28.40 -26.21
C PRO A 288 10.22 -27.51 -24.98
N ALA A 289 10.10 -26.18 -25.13
CA ALA A 289 10.24 -25.26 -24.00
C ALA A 289 9.16 -25.45 -22.94
N ILE A 290 7.91 -25.69 -23.34
CA ILE A 290 6.84 -25.92 -22.36
C ILE A 290 7.07 -27.23 -21.58
N VAL A 291 7.56 -28.27 -22.24
CA VAL A 291 7.90 -29.54 -21.57
C VAL A 291 9.01 -29.35 -20.54
N TYR A 292 10.08 -28.63 -20.89
CA TYR A 292 11.14 -28.31 -19.93
C TYR A 292 10.64 -27.44 -18.77
N MET A 293 9.79 -26.45 -19.06
CA MET A 293 9.21 -25.57 -18.03
C MET A 293 8.34 -26.36 -17.05
N LEU A 294 7.44 -27.23 -17.54
CA LEU A 294 6.58 -28.07 -16.69
C LEU A 294 7.40 -29.08 -15.86
N THR A 295 8.47 -29.63 -16.45
CA THR A 295 9.40 -30.51 -15.73
C THR A 295 10.11 -29.76 -14.61
N LEU A 296 10.66 -28.57 -14.92
CA LEU A 296 11.34 -27.71 -13.95
C LEU A 296 10.39 -27.31 -12.81
N PHE A 297 9.16 -26.92 -13.13
CA PHE A 297 8.14 -26.56 -12.14
C PHE A 297 7.76 -27.75 -11.25
N THR A 298 7.67 -28.94 -11.82
CA THR A 298 7.40 -30.15 -11.05
C THR A 298 8.54 -30.44 -10.06
N VAL A 299 9.78 -30.40 -10.53
CA VAL A 299 10.97 -30.58 -9.67
C VAL A 299 11.07 -29.49 -8.60
N TYR A 300 10.84 -28.23 -8.98
CA TYR A 300 10.88 -27.10 -8.06
C TYR A 300 9.76 -27.18 -7.01
N TRP A 301 8.55 -27.60 -7.38
CA TRP A 301 7.46 -27.85 -6.44
C TRP A 301 7.82 -28.95 -5.43
N SER A 302 8.43 -30.05 -5.88
CA SER A 302 8.93 -31.09 -4.98
C SER A 302 10.02 -30.60 -4.04
N TYR A 303 10.95 -29.76 -4.54
CA TYR A 303 11.94 -29.10 -3.71
C TYR A 303 11.29 -28.21 -2.64
N LEU A 304 10.28 -27.41 -3.01
CA LEU A 304 9.54 -26.57 -2.07
C LEU A 304 8.82 -27.41 -1.01
N ALA A 305 8.22 -28.54 -1.37
CA ALA A 305 7.58 -29.43 -0.41
C ALA A 305 8.59 -30.05 0.59
N ALA A 306 9.76 -30.44 0.10
CA ALA A 306 10.85 -30.94 0.94
C ALA A 306 11.38 -29.85 1.89
N LYS A 307 11.67 -28.66 1.35
CA LYS A 307 12.08 -27.48 2.13
C LYS A 307 11.03 -27.11 3.17
N HIS A 308 9.75 -27.15 2.79
CA HIS A 308 8.64 -26.84 3.66
C HIS A 308 8.57 -27.82 4.84
N SER A 309 8.70 -29.12 4.55
CA SER A 309 8.69 -30.18 5.56
C SER A 309 9.86 -30.07 6.54
N PHE A 310 11.06 -29.79 6.02
CA PHE A 310 12.24 -29.55 6.84
C PHE A 310 12.10 -28.30 7.72
N GLY A 311 11.64 -27.19 7.13
CA GLY A 311 11.35 -25.95 7.85
C GLY A 311 10.33 -26.14 8.96
N LEU A 312 9.26 -26.90 8.69
CA LEU A 312 8.21 -27.19 9.66
C LEU A 312 8.74 -28.03 10.84
N PHE A 313 9.59 -29.02 10.57
CA PHE A 313 10.23 -29.80 11.63
C PHE A 313 11.12 -28.92 12.53
N LEU A 314 11.98 -28.09 11.93
CA LEU A 314 12.84 -27.16 12.67
C LEU A 314 12.01 -26.16 13.49
N GLY A 315 10.98 -25.58 12.87
CA GLY A 315 10.11 -24.60 13.51
C GLY A 315 9.31 -25.20 14.65
N TYR A 316 8.78 -26.41 14.47
CA TYR A 316 8.08 -27.13 15.53
C TYR A 316 8.99 -27.43 16.72
N ARG A 317 10.25 -27.79 16.47
CA ARG A 317 11.23 -28.00 17.54
C ARG A 317 11.48 -26.71 18.31
N LYS A 318 11.77 -25.60 17.61
CA LYS A 318 11.97 -24.27 18.22
C LYS A 318 10.73 -23.80 19.00
N TYR A 319 9.54 -24.02 18.47
CA TYR A 319 8.27 -23.77 19.14
C TYR A 319 8.17 -24.52 20.48
N LYS A 320 8.47 -25.83 20.49
CA LYS A 320 8.44 -26.62 21.73
C LYS A 320 9.58 -26.26 22.69
N GLU A 321 10.71 -25.79 22.19
CA GLU A 321 11.83 -25.30 23.01
C GLU A 321 11.46 -23.97 23.67
N GLU A 322 11.02 -22.97 22.91
CA GLU A 322 10.65 -21.66 23.48
C GLU A 322 9.46 -21.75 24.44
N LEU A 323 8.48 -22.63 24.20
CA LEU A 323 7.34 -22.80 25.12
C LEU A 323 7.72 -23.36 26.50
N LYS A 324 8.87 -24.03 26.62
CA LYS A 324 9.33 -24.61 27.91
C LYS A 324 10.08 -23.59 28.78
N VAL A 325 10.55 -22.51 28.17
CA VAL A 325 11.29 -21.46 28.86
C VAL A 325 10.31 -20.56 29.60
N ASP A 326 10.64 -20.15 30.81
CA ASP A 326 9.95 -19.07 31.52
C ASP A 326 10.57 -17.74 31.09
N TRP A 327 9.92 -17.05 30.16
CA TRP A 327 10.44 -15.81 29.59
C TRP A 327 10.33 -14.63 30.55
N ALA A 328 9.47 -14.68 31.57
CA ALA A 328 9.43 -13.64 32.59
C ALA A 328 10.66 -13.74 33.49
N ASP A 329 11.05 -14.97 33.87
CA ASP A 329 12.28 -15.24 34.60
C ASP A 329 13.53 -14.85 33.78
N GLU A 330 13.62 -15.27 32.51
CA GLU A 330 14.74 -14.90 31.64
C GLU A 330 14.83 -13.38 31.40
N PHE A 331 13.70 -12.69 31.22
CA PHE A 331 13.68 -11.22 31.18
C PHE A 331 14.20 -10.60 32.48
N SER A 332 13.83 -11.16 33.63
CA SER A 332 14.25 -10.66 34.94
C SER A 332 15.77 -10.76 35.16
N LYS A 333 16.41 -11.82 34.62
CA LYS A 333 17.85 -12.08 34.71
C LYS A 333 18.71 -11.19 33.82
N LEU A 334 18.13 -10.42 32.90
CA LEU A 334 18.89 -9.54 32.02
C LEU A 334 19.66 -8.47 32.82
N GLU A 335 20.98 -8.43 32.61
CA GLU A 335 21.88 -7.38 33.10
C GLU A 335 21.85 -6.19 32.15
N PHE A 336 21.16 -5.11 32.53
CA PHE A 336 20.88 -3.99 31.63
C PHE A 336 22.15 -3.31 31.08
N SER A 337 23.22 -3.22 31.87
CA SER A 337 24.50 -2.65 31.47
C SER A 337 25.27 -3.48 30.44
N ALA A 338 24.94 -4.76 30.28
CA ALA A 338 25.57 -5.68 29.33
C ALA A 338 24.77 -5.83 28.03
N LEU A 339 23.63 -5.14 27.90
CA LEU A 339 22.79 -5.22 26.70
C LEU A 339 23.45 -4.52 25.51
N PRO A 340 23.24 -5.03 24.28
CA PRO A 340 23.75 -4.40 23.06
C PRO A 340 23.12 -3.02 22.82
N ASP A 341 23.72 -2.22 21.93
CA ASP A 341 23.17 -0.97 21.40
C ASP A 341 22.60 -0.01 22.49
N PRO A 342 23.44 0.52 23.39
CA PRO A 342 22.97 1.34 24.51
C PRO A 342 22.28 2.64 24.09
N ALA A 343 22.54 3.15 22.88
CA ALA A 343 21.98 4.40 22.38
C ALA A 343 20.48 4.35 22.12
N THR A 344 19.93 3.16 21.86
CA THR A 344 18.51 2.97 21.55
C THR A 344 17.77 2.23 22.67
N LEU A 345 18.41 2.00 23.83
CA LEU A 345 17.80 1.30 24.96
C LEU A 345 16.74 2.19 25.62
N PRO A 346 15.74 1.59 26.31
CA PRO A 346 14.95 2.35 27.27
C PRO A 346 15.87 2.92 28.37
N GLU A 347 15.38 3.83 29.20
CA GLU A 347 16.18 4.43 30.28
C GLU A 347 16.66 3.41 31.30
N SER A 348 15.86 2.37 31.53
CA SER A 348 16.19 1.20 32.34
C SER A 348 15.32 0.02 31.94
N LYS A 349 15.64 -1.17 32.46
CA LYS A 349 14.79 -2.37 32.31
C LYS A 349 13.39 -2.11 32.89
N GLU A 350 13.32 -1.38 33.99
CA GLU A 350 12.08 -1.06 34.70
C GLU A 350 11.23 -0.02 33.97
N ALA A 351 11.88 0.88 33.21
CA ALA A 351 11.24 1.92 32.41
C ALA A 351 10.56 1.37 31.14
N MET A 352 10.93 0.17 30.68
CA MET A 352 10.33 -0.46 29.50
C MET A 352 8.79 -0.56 29.61
N ARG A 353 8.11 -0.21 28.53
CA ARG A 353 6.64 -0.22 28.35
C ARG A 353 6.26 -0.86 27.03
N HIS A 354 5.02 -1.33 26.95
CA HIS A 354 4.41 -1.79 25.69
C HIS A 354 3.22 -0.93 25.34
N LEU A 355 3.19 -0.42 24.12
CA LEU A 355 2.01 0.18 23.51
C LEU A 355 1.39 -0.86 22.58
N VAL A 356 0.26 -1.44 23.00
CA VAL A 356 -0.45 -2.48 22.24
C VAL A 356 -1.66 -1.84 21.59
N LEU A 357 -1.65 -1.73 20.26
CA LEU A 357 -2.71 -1.16 19.47
C LEU A 357 -3.57 -2.24 18.81
N ILE A 358 -4.88 -2.13 19.01
CA ILE A 358 -5.91 -3.05 18.52
C ILE A 358 -6.94 -2.25 17.71
N PRO A 359 -6.97 -2.35 16.37
CA PRO A 359 -8.06 -1.79 15.58
C PRO A 359 -9.31 -2.67 15.74
N ALA A 360 -10.46 -2.02 15.86
CA ALA A 360 -11.76 -2.64 15.99
C ALA A 360 -12.78 -1.97 15.06
N VAL A 361 -13.70 -2.76 14.51
CA VAL A 361 -14.80 -2.29 13.66
C VAL A 361 -16.12 -2.56 14.31
N ASN A 362 -16.50 -3.83 14.42
CA ASN A 362 -17.80 -4.25 14.92
C ASN A 362 -17.71 -5.66 15.51
N GLU A 363 -16.59 -5.95 16.16
CA GLU A 363 -16.30 -7.26 16.72
C GLU A 363 -17.30 -7.60 17.82
N PRO A 364 -17.83 -8.83 17.84
CA PRO A 364 -18.68 -9.30 18.93
C PRO A 364 -17.97 -9.21 20.28
N ALA A 365 -18.72 -8.93 21.34
CA ALA A 365 -18.18 -8.83 22.70
C ALA A 365 -17.43 -10.10 23.16
N GLY A 366 -17.80 -11.28 22.66
CA GLY A 366 -17.07 -12.53 22.93
C GLY A 366 -15.65 -12.53 22.36
N VAL A 367 -15.46 -12.00 21.15
CA VAL A 367 -14.14 -11.87 20.49
C VAL A 367 -13.27 -10.90 21.27
N LEU A 368 -13.80 -9.71 21.57
CA LEU A 368 -13.10 -8.70 22.35
C LEU A 368 -12.72 -9.21 23.75
N ARG A 369 -13.61 -10.00 24.38
CA ARG A 369 -13.38 -10.57 25.71
C ARG A 369 -12.16 -11.47 25.73
N GLU A 370 -12.08 -12.45 24.82
CA GLU A 370 -10.95 -13.36 24.77
C GLU A 370 -9.63 -12.64 24.47
N SER A 371 -9.65 -11.66 23.56
CA SER A 371 -8.47 -10.86 23.23
C SER A 371 -8.00 -10.03 24.44
N ILE A 372 -8.90 -9.29 25.10
CA ILE A 372 -8.61 -8.49 26.29
C ILE A 372 -8.13 -9.37 27.46
N GLU A 373 -8.78 -10.51 27.71
CA GLU A 373 -8.35 -11.47 28.73
C GLU A 373 -6.92 -11.98 28.47
N SER A 374 -6.54 -12.18 27.20
CA SER A 374 -5.18 -12.60 26.85
C SER A 374 -4.11 -11.56 27.21
N ILE A 375 -4.46 -10.26 27.22
CA ILE A 375 -3.58 -9.17 27.68
C ILE A 375 -3.42 -9.21 29.20
N PHE A 376 -4.51 -9.40 29.95
CA PHE A 376 -4.45 -9.49 31.41
C PHE A 376 -3.76 -10.77 31.91
N ASN A 377 -3.74 -11.83 31.10
CA ASN A 377 -3.10 -13.10 31.41
C ASN A 377 -1.61 -13.15 31.03
N GLN A 378 -1.00 -12.04 30.63
CA GLN A 378 0.43 -12.00 30.33
C GLN A 378 1.28 -12.20 31.60
N THR A 379 2.41 -12.89 31.46
CA THR A 379 3.41 -13.03 32.54
C THR A 379 4.26 -11.77 32.71
N PHE A 380 4.20 -10.85 31.73
CA PHE A 380 4.77 -9.51 31.83
C PHE A 380 3.90 -8.63 32.73
N ASP A 381 4.52 -7.66 33.41
CA ASP A 381 3.80 -6.73 34.27
C ASP A 381 2.80 -5.89 33.46
N THR A 382 1.51 -6.18 33.63
CA THR A 382 0.42 -5.53 32.90
C THR A 382 0.32 -4.04 33.21
N LYS A 383 0.82 -3.59 34.37
CA LYS A 383 0.90 -2.16 34.72
C LYS A 383 1.87 -1.36 33.86
N LYS A 384 2.61 -2.02 32.97
CA LYS A 384 3.52 -1.45 31.98
C LYS A 384 2.99 -1.56 30.55
N ILE A 385 1.72 -1.93 30.40
CA ILE A 385 1.04 -2.04 29.11
C ILE A 385 0.05 -0.88 28.98
N THR A 386 0.30 -0.04 27.99
CA THR A 386 -0.67 0.92 27.46
C THR A 386 -1.48 0.21 26.38
N LEU A 387 -2.75 -0.07 26.67
CA LEU A 387 -3.67 -0.73 25.75
C LEU A 387 -4.45 0.32 24.96
N VAL A 388 -4.33 0.28 23.63
CA VAL A 388 -4.94 1.25 22.72
C VAL A 388 -5.95 0.55 21.82
N TYR A 389 -7.19 1.01 21.84
CA TYR A 389 -8.21 0.64 20.87
C TYR A 389 -8.48 1.79 19.92
N THR A 390 -8.65 1.47 18.64
CA THR A 390 -9.16 2.44 17.65
C THR A 390 -10.36 1.85 16.94
N ILE A 391 -11.46 2.61 16.93
CA ILE A 391 -12.78 2.10 16.56
C ILE A 391 -13.36 2.94 15.44
N GLU A 392 -13.94 2.29 14.42
CA GLU A 392 -14.66 3.00 13.35
C GLU A 392 -15.88 3.75 13.90
N GLU A 393 -16.06 5.02 13.50
CA GLU A 393 -17.16 5.90 13.94
C GLU A 393 -18.55 5.24 13.83
N LYS A 394 -18.77 4.44 12.78
CA LYS A 394 -20.06 3.78 12.52
C LYS A 394 -20.55 2.89 13.67
N TYR A 395 -19.64 2.30 14.44
CA TYR A 395 -19.93 1.30 15.47
C TYR A 395 -19.33 1.68 16.83
N SER A 396 -18.84 2.92 16.97
CA SER A 396 -18.05 3.37 18.10
C SER A 396 -18.78 3.22 19.43
N GLU A 397 -20.05 3.62 19.53
CA GLU A 397 -20.81 3.58 20.77
C GLU A 397 -20.94 2.16 21.36
N GLU A 398 -21.30 1.17 20.53
CA GLU A 398 -21.50 -0.21 20.97
C GLU A 398 -20.17 -0.91 21.30
N THR A 399 -19.16 -0.71 20.45
CA THR A 399 -17.85 -1.34 20.61
C THR A 399 -17.09 -0.73 21.79
N GLU A 400 -17.12 0.59 21.97
CA GLU A 400 -16.51 1.26 23.13
C GLU A 400 -17.16 0.80 24.43
N LYS A 401 -18.49 0.76 24.48
CA LYS A 401 -19.23 0.25 25.64
C LYS A 401 -18.79 -1.18 25.97
N SER A 402 -18.71 -2.06 24.97
CA SER A 402 -18.27 -3.44 25.14
C SER A 402 -16.85 -3.53 25.70
N ILE A 403 -15.91 -2.76 25.16
CA ILE A 403 -14.52 -2.72 25.65
C ILE A 403 -14.47 -2.27 27.12
N ARG A 404 -15.16 -1.18 27.46
CA ARG A 404 -15.19 -0.65 28.83
C ARG A 404 -15.83 -1.62 29.82
N GLU A 405 -16.92 -2.28 29.44
CA GLU A 405 -17.58 -3.31 30.27
C GLU A 405 -16.69 -4.54 30.49
N ILE A 406 -15.98 -4.99 29.45
CA ILE A 406 -15.07 -6.15 29.54
C ILE A 406 -13.87 -5.81 30.43
N VAL A 407 -13.26 -4.64 30.25
CA VAL A 407 -12.11 -4.21 31.06
C VAL A 407 -12.54 -3.98 32.51
N GLY A 408 -13.62 -3.22 32.74
CA GLY A 408 -14.15 -2.92 34.07
C GLY A 408 -13.10 -2.34 35.02
N GLU A 409 -13.14 -2.74 36.28
CA GLU A 409 -12.20 -2.28 37.32
C GLU A 409 -10.75 -2.77 37.10
N ARG A 410 -10.54 -3.74 36.21
CA ARG A 410 -9.20 -4.25 35.88
C ARG A 410 -8.35 -3.25 35.10
N VAL A 411 -8.92 -2.11 34.68
CA VAL A 411 -8.13 -0.99 34.13
C VAL A 411 -7.00 -0.56 35.08
N ASN A 412 -7.18 -0.71 36.40
CA ASN A 412 -6.16 -0.42 37.41
C ASN A 412 -4.95 -1.39 37.39
N LEU A 413 -5.03 -2.46 36.61
CA LEU A 413 -3.94 -3.40 36.36
C LEU A 413 -3.18 -3.05 35.06
N LEU A 414 -3.64 -2.09 34.27
CA LEU A 414 -2.93 -1.58 33.09
C LEU A 414 -2.16 -0.31 33.45
N GLU A 415 -1.19 0.07 32.60
CA GLU A 415 -0.64 1.43 32.65
C GLU A 415 -1.75 2.44 32.35
N ARG A 416 -2.53 2.16 31.30
CA ARG A 416 -3.71 2.91 30.87
C ARG A 416 -4.47 2.18 29.77
N LEU A 417 -5.73 2.57 29.59
CA LEU A 417 -6.58 2.22 28.45
C LEU A 417 -6.88 3.49 27.65
N LEU A 418 -6.51 3.51 26.37
CA LEU A 418 -6.84 4.58 25.43
C LEU A 418 -7.82 4.05 24.38
N ILE A 419 -8.89 4.79 24.11
CA ILE A 419 -9.87 4.45 23.08
C ILE A 419 -10.03 5.67 22.18
N PHE A 420 -9.78 5.50 20.90
CA PHE A 420 -9.93 6.54 19.88
C PHE A 420 -11.00 6.15 18.87
N VAL A 421 -11.82 7.13 18.47
CA VAL A 421 -12.80 6.94 17.39
C VAL A 421 -12.21 7.50 16.11
N HIS A 422 -12.15 6.67 15.07
CA HIS A 422 -11.72 7.03 13.72
C HIS A 422 -12.90 7.59 12.92
N PRO A 423 -12.89 8.88 12.53
CA PRO A 423 -13.97 9.51 11.78
C PRO A 423 -14.15 8.88 10.40
N ARG A 424 -15.40 8.80 9.92
CA ARG A 424 -15.69 8.30 8.58
C ARG A 424 -15.52 9.39 7.53
N GLY A 425 -14.97 9.02 6.38
CA GLY A 425 -14.99 9.86 5.17
C GLY A 425 -13.94 10.96 5.16
N ILE A 426 -12.82 10.75 5.87
CA ILE A 426 -11.64 11.61 5.73
C ILE A 426 -11.16 11.55 4.27
N ALA A 427 -11.09 12.71 3.62
CA ALA A 427 -10.66 12.80 2.23
C ALA A 427 -9.22 12.30 2.07
N GLY A 428 -8.99 11.47 1.04
CA GLY A 428 -7.68 10.86 0.76
C GLY A 428 -7.48 9.47 1.39
N GLU A 429 -8.31 9.07 2.36
CA GLU A 429 -8.19 7.75 2.99
C GLU A 429 -8.95 6.65 2.23
N ALA A 430 -8.34 5.45 2.18
CA ALA A 430 -9.02 4.27 1.67
C ALA A 430 -10.13 3.82 2.64
N ILE A 431 -11.28 3.40 2.10
CA ILE A 431 -12.41 2.96 2.92
C ILE A 431 -12.10 1.58 3.52
N GLY A 432 -11.96 1.52 4.84
CA GLY A 432 -11.92 0.31 5.65
C GLY A 432 -10.82 0.31 6.70
N ALA A 433 -11.00 -0.56 7.69
CA ALA A 433 -10.46 -0.40 9.05
C ALA A 433 -8.98 -0.76 9.26
N ALA A 434 -8.17 -0.76 8.21
CA ALA A 434 -6.84 -1.36 8.30
C ALA A 434 -5.75 -0.29 8.57
N ALA A 435 -5.25 0.38 7.52
CA ALA A 435 -4.16 1.36 7.63
C ALA A 435 -4.59 2.67 8.29
N ALA A 436 -5.73 3.24 7.86
CA ALA A 436 -6.24 4.52 8.34
C ALA A 436 -6.54 4.47 9.84
N ASN A 437 -7.32 3.46 10.25
CA ASN A 437 -7.69 3.22 11.64
C ASN A 437 -6.45 3.01 12.54
N ARG A 438 -5.49 2.16 12.14
CA ARG A 438 -4.23 1.98 12.89
C ARG A 438 -3.40 3.27 12.98
N THR A 439 -3.30 4.02 11.88
CA THR A 439 -2.55 5.28 11.83
C THR A 439 -3.17 6.33 12.75
N TRP A 440 -4.49 6.46 12.73
CA TRP A 440 -5.23 7.36 13.61
C TRP A 440 -4.95 7.05 15.07
N GLY A 441 -5.16 5.79 15.48
CA GLY A 441 -4.91 5.35 16.85
C GLY A 441 -3.47 5.57 17.31
N ALA A 442 -2.51 5.19 16.47
CA ALA A 442 -1.10 5.30 16.80
C ALA A 442 -0.65 6.76 16.91
N LYS A 443 -1.10 7.65 16.02
CA LYS A 443 -0.77 9.08 16.06
C LYS A 443 -1.30 9.73 17.34
N HIS A 444 -2.57 9.50 17.68
CA HIS A 444 -3.17 10.06 18.89
C HIS A 444 -2.54 9.47 20.16
N ALA A 445 -2.24 8.18 20.19
CA ALA A 445 -1.55 7.57 21.34
C ALA A 445 -0.14 8.17 21.53
N VAL A 446 0.62 8.37 20.43
CA VAL A 446 1.93 9.02 20.48
C VAL A 446 1.81 10.48 20.93
N GLU A 447 0.78 11.20 20.51
CA GLU A 447 0.53 12.57 20.94
C GLU A 447 0.25 12.66 22.44
N VAL A 448 -0.59 11.77 22.99
CA VAL A 448 -0.81 11.65 24.44
C VAL A 448 0.51 11.44 25.19
N LEU A 449 1.35 10.50 24.72
CA LEU A 449 2.65 10.24 25.34
C LEU A 449 3.58 11.47 25.28
N LYS A 450 3.62 12.18 24.15
CA LYS A 450 4.43 13.40 23.98
C LYS A 450 3.96 14.52 24.89
N ASN A 451 2.65 14.74 25.01
CA ASN A 451 2.07 15.77 25.85
C ASN A 451 2.35 15.56 27.35
N GLU A 452 2.50 14.30 27.76
CA GLU A 452 2.90 13.93 29.12
C GLU A 452 4.42 13.97 29.35
N GLY A 453 5.21 14.27 28.32
CA GLY A 453 6.67 14.26 28.40
C GLY A 453 7.26 12.84 28.53
N ALA A 454 6.53 11.81 28.11
CA ALA A 454 7.02 10.44 28.16
C ALA A 454 8.17 10.22 27.17
N ASN A 455 9.22 9.51 27.59
CA ASN A 455 10.30 9.13 26.71
C ASN A 455 9.86 8.01 25.76
N ILE A 456 9.75 8.33 24.47
CA ILE A 456 9.32 7.41 23.41
C ILE A 456 10.21 6.16 23.33
N ARG A 457 11.50 6.27 23.71
CA ARG A 457 12.43 5.13 23.72
C ARG A 457 12.06 4.04 24.72
N ASN A 458 11.23 4.37 25.71
CA ASN A 458 10.75 3.39 26.67
C ASN A 458 9.70 2.43 26.08
N PHE A 459 9.12 2.73 24.90
CA PHE A 459 7.98 1.99 24.37
C PHE A 459 8.34 1.06 23.21
N VAL A 460 7.95 -0.20 23.36
CA VAL A 460 7.81 -1.15 22.25
C VAL A 460 6.37 -1.07 21.74
N PHE A 461 6.22 -0.83 20.45
CA PHE A 461 4.94 -0.81 19.77
C PHE A 461 4.55 -2.20 19.29
N SER A 462 3.28 -2.59 19.44
CA SER A 462 2.71 -3.80 18.84
C SER A 462 1.36 -3.51 18.20
N THR A 463 1.16 -3.98 16.97
CA THR A 463 -0.17 -4.04 16.34
C THR A 463 -0.67 -5.49 16.37
N ILE A 464 -1.88 -5.70 16.87
CA ILE A 464 -2.55 -7.01 16.91
C ILE A 464 -4.01 -6.83 16.49
N ASP A 465 -4.61 -7.81 15.79
CA ASP A 465 -6.03 -7.69 15.42
C ASP A 465 -6.91 -8.04 16.62
N ALA A 466 -8.15 -7.54 16.62
CA ALA A 466 -9.10 -7.69 17.72
C ALA A 466 -9.51 -9.13 18.05
N ASP A 467 -9.25 -10.11 17.17
CA ASP A 467 -9.49 -11.52 17.39
C ASP A 467 -8.25 -12.31 17.85
N HIS A 468 -7.10 -11.65 18.01
CA HIS A 468 -5.89 -12.30 18.48
C HIS A 468 -5.93 -12.54 19.99
N VAL A 469 -5.67 -13.79 20.37
CA VAL A 469 -5.54 -14.28 21.74
C VAL A 469 -4.07 -14.65 21.95
N LEU A 470 -3.33 -13.83 22.70
CA LEU A 470 -1.90 -14.01 22.92
C LEU A 470 -1.62 -15.15 23.90
N ASN A 471 -0.53 -15.89 23.68
CA ASN A 471 -0.02 -16.79 24.71
C ASN A 471 0.43 -15.98 25.95
N PRO A 472 0.27 -16.50 27.19
CA PRO A 472 0.70 -15.80 28.41
C PRO A 472 2.15 -15.31 28.41
N GLN A 473 3.06 -15.98 27.69
CA GLN A 473 4.47 -15.60 27.63
C GLN A 473 4.83 -14.65 26.48
N TYR A 474 3.86 -14.21 25.67
CA TYR A 474 4.10 -13.49 24.41
C TYR A 474 4.86 -12.19 24.65
N ILE A 475 4.34 -11.32 25.53
CA ILE A 475 4.95 -10.01 25.80
C ILE A 475 6.29 -10.16 26.54
N SER A 476 6.42 -11.11 27.46
CA SER A 476 7.68 -11.39 28.15
C SER A 476 8.78 -11.83 27.17
N ARG A 477 8.45 -12.76 26.27
CA ARG A 477 9.36 -13.20 25.20
C ARG A 477 9.77 -12.07 24.29
N LEU A 478 8.80 -11.25 23.86
CA LEU A 478 9.03 -10.10 23.00
C LEU A 478 9.95 -9.08 23.68
N SER A 479 9.71 -8.81 24.96
CA SER A 479 10.52 -7.87 25.76
C SER A 479 11.97 -8.32 25.86
N HIS A 480 12.17 -9.60 26.20
CA HIS A 480 13.49 -10.21 26.23
C HIS A 480 14.18 -10.15 24.85
N LEU A 481 13.46 -10.49 23.78
CA LEU A 481 13.99 -10.47 22.41
C LEU A 481 14.44 -9.07 22.00
N TYR A 482 13.59 -8.07 22.24
CA TYR A 482 13.82 -6.68 21.87
C TYR A 482 15.09 -6.11 22.51
N LEU A 483 15.26 -6.33 23.82
CA LEU A 483 16.42 -5.83 24.57
C LEU A 483 17.73 -6.51 24.15
N MET A 484 17.69 -7.81 23.82
CA MET A 484 18.84 -8.60 23.39
C MET A 484 19.24 -8.39 21.93
N THR A 485 18.46 -7.61 21.17
CA THR A 485 18.70 -7.38 19.75
C THR A 485 19.61 -6.17 19.54
N GLU A 486 20.68 -6.35 18.76
CA GLU A 486 21.49 -5.25 18.23
C GLU A 486 20.73 -4.46 17.15
N ARG A 487 20.96 -3.15 17.06
CA ARG A 487 20.30 -2.26 16.08
C ARG A 487 18.77 -2.43 16.10
N ARG A 488 18.17 -2.46 17.28
CA ARG A 488 16.75 -2.81 17.48
C ARG A 488 15.76 -1.96 16.69
N ASP A 489 16.11 -0.72 16.39
CA ASP A 489 15.28 0.16 15.55
C ASP A 489 15.25 -0.28 14.07
N ASN A 490 16.21 -1.09 13.63
CA ASN A 490 16.31 -1.63 12.28
C ASN A 490 15.59 -2.98 12.15
N HIS A 491 14.75 -3.34 13.13
CA HIS A 491 14.05 -4.61 13.16
C HIS A 491 12.57 -4.45 13.47
N TYR A 492 11.77 -5.32 12.88
CA TYR A 492 10.45 -5.66 13.40
C TYR A 492 10.48 -7.08 13.96
N TYR A 493 9.60 -7.36 14.90
CA TYR A 493 9.50 -8.61 15.64
C TYR A 493 8.15 -9.24 15.37
N SER A 494 8.13 -10.54 15.10
CA SER A 494 6.90 -11.26 14.83
C SER A 494 7.00 -12.68 15.39
N THR A 495 5.88 -13.26 15.79
CA THR A 495 5.84 -14.70 16.00
C THR A 495 5.94 -15.43 14.66
N ALA A 496 6.59 -16.60 14.68
CA ALA A 496 6.58 -17.56 13.58
C ALA A 496 5.39 -18.55 13.68
N VAL A 497 4.62 -18.52 14.77
CA VAL A 497 3.58 -19.52 15.07
C VAL A 497 2.21 -18.85 15.13
N HIS A 498 1.60 -18.68 13.96
CA HIS A 498 0.30 -18.02 13.79
C HIS A 498 -0.78 -19.09 13.89
N LEU A 499 -1.44 -19.27 15.04
CA LEU A 499 -2.48 -20.29 15.22
C LEU A 499 -3.87 -19.74 14.96
N PHE A 500 -4.83 -20.62 14.69
CA PHE A 500 -6.24 -20.25 14.47
C PHE A 500 -7.21 -21.05 15.36
N ASN A 501 -6.77 -21.35 16.58
CA ASN A 501 -7.42 -22.31 17.48
C ASN A 501 -8.72 -21.80 18.09
N ASN A 502 -9.00 -20.49 18.01
CA ASN A 502 -10.18 -19.85 18.57
C ASN A 502 -11.49 -20.53 18.09
N ASN A 503 -11.58 -20.85 16.80
CA ASN A 503 -12.76 -21.49 16.20
C ASN A 503 -12.42 -22.61 15.17
N LEU A 504 -11.17 -23.10 15.13
CA LEU A 504 -10.67 -24.04 14.10
C LEU A 504 -11.58 -25.24 13.81
N TRP A 505 -12.15 -25.83 14.85
CA TRP A 505 -12.97 -27.03 14.74
C TRP A 505 -14.45 -26.73 14.43
N ARG A 506 -14.88 -25.47 14.52
CA ARG A 506 -16.24 -25.04 14.18
C ARG A 506 -16.37 -24.73 12.68
N VAL A 507 -15.31 -24.23 12.05
CA VAL A 507 -15.34 -23.83 10.64
C VAL A 507 -15.36 -25.01 9.65
N PRO A 508 -15.85 -24.80 8.41
CA PRO A 508 -15.79 -25.80 7.35
C PRO A 508 -14.35 -26.19 6.97
N VAL A 509 -14.24 -27.29 6.20
CA VAL A 509 -12.93 -27.89 5.88
C VAL A 509 -11.98 -26.95 5.14
N MET A 510 -12.46 -26.18 4.17
CA MET A 510 -11.60 -25.29 3.38
C MET A 510 -11.01 -24.16 4.23
N MET A 511 -11.79 -23.59 5.15
CA MET A 511 -11.32 -22.54 6.07
C MET A 511 -10.27 -23.08 7.04
N ARG A 512 -10.46 -24.31 7.51
CA ARG A 512 -9.48 -24.99 8.36
C ARG A 512 -8.20 -25.32 7.58
N ILE A 513 -8.31 -25.71 6.31
CA ILE A 513 -7.15 -25.93 5.44
C ILE A 513 -6.38 -24.62 5.25
N GLU A 514 -7.06 -23.52 4.92
CA GLU A 514 -6.42 -22.21 4.73
C GLU A 514 -5.77 -21.71 6.02
N ALA A 515 -6.47 -21.79 7.15
CA ALA A 515 -5.92 -21.40 8.46
C ALA A 515 -4.64 -22.19 8.79
N ASN A 516 -4.66 -23.52 8.59
CA ASN A 516 -3.48 -24.35 8.79
C ASN A 516 -2.37 -24.05 7.77
N ALA A 517 -2.71 -23.68 6.53
CA ALA A 517 -1.73 -23.30 5.52
C ALA A 517 -0.95 -22.04 5.95
N VAL A 518 -1.63 -21.05 6.53
CA VAL A 518 -0.98 -19.87 7.13
C VAL A 518 -0.09 -20.26 8.31
N THR A 519 -0.61 -21.07 9.25
CA THR A 519 0.16 -21.55 10.41
C THR A 519 1.46 -22.25 10.01
N MET A 520 1.34 -23.27 9.15
CA MET A 520 2.46 -24.12 8.77
C MET A 520 3.39 -23.42 7.79
N GLY A 521 2.84 -22.62 6.88
CA GLY A 521 3.59 -21.81 5.91
C GLY A 521 4.50 -20.80 6.61
N SER A 522 3.94 -20.02 7.54
CA SER A 522 4.69 -19.05 8.34
C SER A 522 5.79 -19.72 9.17
N LEU A 523 5.44 -20.77 9.93
CA LEU A 523 6.40 -21.49 10.77
C LEU A 523 7.56 -22.08 9.96
N SER A 524 7.24 -22.66 8.80
CA SER A 524 8.22 -23.25 7.91
C SER A 524 9.12 -22.19 7.27
N ASP A 525 8.57 -21.09 6.75
CA ASP A 525 9.37 -20.03 6.12
C ASP A 525 10.28 -19.34 7.14
N TRP A 526 9.77 -19.00 8.33
CA TRP A 526 10.60 -18.44 9.42
C TRP A 526 11.75 -19.35 9.85
N SER A 527 11.58 -20.66 9.73
CA SER A 527 12.57 -21.64 10.17
C SER A 527 13.57 -22.04 9.08
N ALA A 528 13.12 -22.10 7.82
CA ALA A 528 13.93 -22.56 6.70
C ALA A 528 14.73 -21.44 6.02
N SER A 529 14.33 -20.18 6.17
CA SER A 529 15.05 -19.04 5.60
C SER A 529 15.57 -18.11 6.71
N LYS A 530 16.87 -17.79 6.71
CA LYS A 530 17.45 -16.76 7.59
C LYS A 530 16.79 -15.41 7.25
N GLY A 531 16.40 -14.62 8.25
CA GLY A 531 15.42 -13.51 8.20
C GLY A 531 15.56 -12.38 7.16
N ALA A 532 16.49 -12.46 6.20
CA ALA A 532 16.58 -11.55 5.08
C ALA A 532 15.40 -11.71 4.10
N LEU A 533 14.89 -10.59 3.57
CA LEU A 533 13.81 -10.52 2.57
C LEU A 533 12.45 -11.05 3.07
N LYS A 534 12.06 -10.62 4.28
CA LYS A 534 10.75 -10.92 4.88
C LYS A 534 10.07 -9.64 5.33
N ASP A 535 8.88 -9.43 4.81
CA ASP A 535 7.95 -8.36 5.15
C ASP A 535 7.07 -8.73 6.34
N SER A 536 6.49 -7.70 6.98
CA SER A 536 5.55 -7.86 8.09
C SER A 536 4.25 -8.52 7.63
N PHE A 537 3.57 -9.23 8.54
CA PHE A 537 2.29 -9.88 8.24
C PHE A 537 1.41 -9.96 9.49
N SER A 538 0.15 -9.53 9.38
CA SER A 538 -0.89 -9.63 10.43
C SER A 538 -0.54 -8.87 11.71
N SER A 539 0.23 -9.50 12.61
CA SER A 539 0.66 -8.93 13.88
C SER A 539 2.18 -8.87 13.96
N TYR A 540 2.69 -7.73 14.42
CA TYR A 540 4.12 -7.49 14.62
C TYR A 540 4.36 -6.38 15.62
N SER A 541 5.60 -6.28 16.05
CA SER A 541 6.09 -5.28 16.99
C SER A 541 7.35 -4.59 16.46
N ALA A 542 7.60 -3.36 16.89
CA ALA A 542 8.80 -2.59 16.57
C ALA A 542 9.06 -1.59 17.70
N SER A 543 10.19 -0.88 17.68
CA SER A 543 10.33 0.28 18.58
C SER A 543 9.29 1.34 18.19
N LEU A 544 8.73 2.06 19.18
CA LEU A 544 7.80 3.14 18.88
C LEU A 544 8.46 4.25 18.05
N GLN A 545 9.78 4.44 18.21
CA GLN A 545 10.55 5.35 17.37
C GLN A 545 10.53 4.92 15.91
N THR A 546 10.74 3.63 15.59
CA THR A 546 10.68 3.13 14.21
C THR A 546 9.31 3.35 13.57
N LEU A 547 8.22 3.23 14.34
CA LEU A 547 6.87 3.54 13.84
C LEU A 547 6.74 5.03 13.46
N ILE A 548 7.27 5.93 14.27
CA ILE A 548 7.27 7.38 14.03
C ILE A 548 8.16 7.71 12.83
N ASP A 549 9.36 7.13 12.75
CA ASP A 549 10.31 7.34 11.66
C ASP A 549 9.74 6.91 10.31
N ALA A 550 9.02 5.78 10.28
CA ALA A 550 8.34 5.28 9.09
C ALA A 550 7.11 6.13 8.68
N ASP A 551 6.70 7.08 9.52
CA ASP A 551 5.45 7.85 9.41
C ASP A 551 4.22 6.92 9.27
N TYR A 552 4.14 5.93 10.17
CA TYR A 552 2.98 5.05 10.34
C TYR A 552 2.62 4.26 9.06
N TRP A 553 1.33 3.95 8.83
CA TRP A 553 0.85 3.27 7.62
C TRP A 553 0.42 4.29 6.55
N ASP A 554 0.41 3.86 5.29
CA ASP A 554 -0.15 4.67 4.20
C ASP A 554 -1.69 4.58 4.21
N VAL A 555 -2.35 5.64 4.62
CA VAL A 555 -3.81 5.72 4.75
C VAL A 555 -4.53 5.71 3.40
N THR A 556 -3.82 5.99 2.29
CA THR A 556 -4.38 5.95 0.94
C THR A 556 -4.51 4.53 0.38
N LEU A 557 -3.88 3.56 1.05
CA LEU A 557 -3.88 2.15 0.65
C LEU A 557 -4.81 1.35 1.55
N GLY A 558 -5.65 0.52 0.93
CA GLY A 558 -6.52 -0.36 1.69
C GLY A 558 -5.80 -1.56 2.33
N VAL A 559 -4.58 -1.88 1.92
CA VAL A 559 -3.84 -3.04 2.43
C VAL A 559 -2.70 -2.54 3.31
N ASP A 560 -2.54 -3.07 4.51
CA ASP A 560 -1.70 -2.47 5.56
C ASP A 560 -0.67 -3.43 6.17
N ASP A 561 -0.92 -4.74 6.14
CA ASP A 561 -0.11 -5.79 6.76
C ASP A 561 1.40 -5.66 6.44
N THR A 562 1.74 -5.31 5.20
CA THR A 562 3.13 -5.24 4.68
C THR A 562 3.62 -3.82 4.43
N ILE A 563 2.73 -2.82 4.39
CA ILE A 563 3.10 -1.47 3.96
C ILE A 563 4.00 -0.77 4.99
N PHE A 564 3.73 -0.98 6.27
CA PHE A 564 4.62 -0.49 7.34
C PHE A 564 6.06 -0.97 7.13
N TYR A 565 6.25 -2.27 6.83
CA TYR A 565 7.59 -2.82 6.57
C TYR A 565 8.30 -2.06 5.47
N TRP A 566 7.63 -1.81 4.34
CA TRP A 566 8.24 -1.09 3.21
C TRP A 566 8.60 0.34 3.57
N ARG A 567 7.74 1.06 4.29
CA ARG A 567 8.05 2.43 4.76
C ARG A 567 9.27 2.45 5.67
N ALA A 568 9.30 1.57 6.67
CA ALA A 568 10.47 1.44 7.56
C ALA A 568 11.74 1.01 6.80
N PHE A 569 11.62 0.07 5.85
CA PHE A 569 12.71 -0.36 4.99
C PHE A 569 13.31 0.79 4.18
N PHE A 570 12.49 1.66 3.60
CA PHE A 570 12.97 2.81 2.83
C PHE A 570 13.59 3.90 3.69
N VAL A 571 13.01 4.19 4.86
CA VAL A 571 13.58 5.16 5.81
C VAL A 571 14.94 4.70 6.34
N ARG A 572 15.16 3.38 6.43
CA ARG A 572 16.43 2.78 6.86
C ARG A 572 17.36 2.39 5.71
N ASP A 573 17.17 2.95 4.52
CA ASP A 573 18.01 2.69 3.34
C ASP A 573 18.22 1.18 3.07
N GLY A 574 17.17 0.40 3.33
CA GLY A 574 17.10 -1.03 3.12
C GLY A 574 17.72 -1.89 4.23
N ASP A 575 18.18 -1.29 5.33
CA ASP A 575 18.61 -1.98 6.55
C ASP A 575 17.43 -2.15 7.51
N PHE A 576 16.41 -2.92 7.10
CA PHE A 576 15.27 -3.27 7.92
C PHE A 576 14.83 -4.72 7.67
N ASP A 577 14.94 -5.57 8.69
CA ASP A 577 14.71 -7.01 8.57
C ASP A 577 13.91 -7.55 9.77
N GLY A 578 13.20 -8.66 9.57
CA GLY A 578 12.34 -9.26 10.59
C GLY A 578 13.06 -10.28 11.49
N ILE A 579 12.75 -10.26 12.78
CA ILE A 579 13.27 -11.22 13.77
C ILE A 579 12.10 -12.05 14.34
N PRO A 580 12.15 -13.40 14.21
CA PRO A 580 11.10 -14.25 14.72
C PRO A 580 11.30 -14.61 16.20
N HIS A 581 10.18 -14.77 16.92
CA HIS A 581 10.09 -15.66 18.09
C HIS A 581 9.06 -16.77 17.82
N TYR A 582 8.99 -17.78 18.68
CA TYR A 582 8.15 -18.96 18.46
C TYR A 582 7.02 -19.09 19.50
N ILE A 583 6.83 -18.10 20.38
CA ILE A 583 5.64 -18.02 21.23
C ILE A 583 4.42 -17.62 20.39
N PRO A 584 3.32 -18.40 20.39
CA PRO A 584 2.20 -18.20 19.47
C PRO A 584 1.21 -17.14 19.94
N TYR A 585 0.39 -16.66 19.00
CA TYR A 585 -0.95 -16.16 19.28
C TYR A 585 -1.98 -17.08 18.60
N SER A 586 -3.26 -16.91 18.91
CA SER A 586 -4.36 -17.55 18.18
C SER A 586 -5.41 -16.57 17.67
N ALA A 587 -5.75 -16.64 16.39
CA ALA A 587 -6.76 -15.80 15.72
C ALA A 587 -7.99 -16.62 15.29
N ASP A 588 -9.01 -15.98 14.71
CA ASP A 588 -10.13 -16.70 14.10
C ASP A 588 -9.84 -17.17 12.70
N ALA A 589 -10.12 -18.45 12.45
CA ALA A 589 -10.36 -18.92 11.09
C ALA A 589 -11.64 -18.26 10.55
N VAL A 590 -11.67 -18.01 9.23
CA VAL A 590 -12.81 -17.35 8.59
C VAL A 590 -14.10 -18.13 8.83
N GLU A 591 -15.14 -17.43 9.29
CA GLU A 591 -16.45 -18.01 9.59
C GLU A 591 -17.57 -17.08 9.12
N GLY A 592 -18.61 -17.67 8.54
CA GLY A 592 -19.84 -17.00 8.14
C GLY A 592 -21.05 -17.59 8.85
N SER A 593 -22.22 -16.97 8.66
CA SER A 593 -23.50 -17.42 9.24
C SER A 593 -24.00 -18.74 8.66
N SER A 594 -23.45 -19.16 7.52
CA SER A 594 -23.75 -20.41 6.84
C SER A 594 -22.51 -20.98 6.14
N PHE A 595 -22.62 -22.21 5.63
CA PHE A 595 -21.57 -22.84 4.82
C PHE A 595 -21.20 -21.97 3.62
N ILE A 596 -22.18 -21.50 2.84
CA ILE A 596 -21.96 -20.68 1.65
C ILE A 596 -21.37 -19.32 2.04
N ASP A 597 -21.93 -18.66 3.05
CA ASP A 597 -21.43 -17.36 3.53
C ASP A 597 -19.96 -17.46 3.96
N SER A 598 -19.58 -18.53 4.66
CA SER A 598 -18.17 -18.77 5.04
C SER A 598 -17.26 -18.79 3.80
N HIS A 599 -17.66 -19.48 2.72
CA HIS A 599 -16.87 -19.61 1.49
C HIS A 599 -16.74 -18.27 0.76
N VAL A 600 -17.84 -17.49 0.70
CA VAL A 600 -17.83 -16.13 0.14
C VAL A 600 -16.91 -15.21 0.93
N ARG A 601 -16.97 -15.25 2.26
CA ARG A 601 -16.08 -14.46 3.13
C ARG A 601 -14.62 -14.82 2.96
N LEU A 602 -14.31 -16.12 2.89
CA LEU A 602 -12.95 -16.60 2.65
C LEU A 602 -12.42 -16.07 1.32
N TYR A 603 -13.21 -16.19 0.25
CA TYR A 603 -12.84 -15.66 -1.07
C TYR A 603 -12.55 -14.16 -1.03
N ARG A 604 -13.42 -13.37 -0.40
CA ARG A 604 -13.23 -11.91 -0.27
C ARG A 604 -11.99 -11.55 0.54
N GLN A 605 -11.73 -12.29 1.62
CA GLN A 605 -10.52 -12.09 2.42
C GLN A 605 -9.25 -12.38 1.62
N LEU A 606 -9.21 -13.48 0.88
CA LEU A 606 -8.06 -13.83 0.06
C LEU A 606 -7.90 -12.90 -1.15
N LEU A 607 -9.00 -12.35 -1.68
CA LEU A 607 -8.95 -11.31 -2.71
C LEU A 607 -8.29 -10.04 -2.16
N ARG A 608 -8.61 -9.64 -0.92
CA ARG A 608 -7.95 -8.53 -0.23
C ARG A 608 -6.45 -8.79 -0.04
N TRP A 609 -6.07 -10.00 0.37
CA TRP A 609 -4.65 -10.38 0.45
C TRP A 609 -3.97 -10.37 -0.93
N GLY A 610 -4.69 -10.77 -1.98
CA GLY A 610 -4.25 -10.66 -3.37
C GLY A 610 -3.92 -9.23 -3.80
N TRP A 611 -4.70 -8.25 -3.34
CA TRP A 611 -4.42 -6.82 -3.56
C TRP A 611 -3.16 -6.33 -2.86
N GLY A 612 -2.62 -7.08 -1.89
CA GLY A 612 -1.29 -6.84 -1.33
C GLY A 612 -0.16 -6.88 -2.36
N ALA A 613 -0.43 -7.33 -3.60
CA ALA A 613 0.48 -7.17 -4.74
C ALA A 613 0.78 -5.71 -5.10
N ILE A 614 0.04 -4.74 -4.55
CA ILE A 614 0.31 -3.30 -4.69
C ILE A 614 1.66 -2.88 -4.11
N ASP A 615 2.24 -3.68 -3.21
CA ASP A 615 3.56 -3.42 -2.66
C ASP A 615 4.67 -3.49 -3.73
N PHE A 616 4.49 -4.27 -4.80
CA PHE A 616 5.46 -4.38 -5.89
C PHE A 616 5.66 -3.07 -6.65
N PRO A 617 4.61 -2.42 -7.21
CA PRO A 617 4.82 -1.15 -7.90
C PRO A 617 5.33 -0.06 -6.97
N LEU A 618 4.96 -0.09 -5.68
CA LEU A 618 5.48 0.85 -4.67
C LEU A 618 6.96 0.62 -4.41
N SER A 619 7.36 -0.62 -4.13
CA SER A 619 8.73 -0.96 -3.78
C SER A 619 9.68 -0.80 -4.97
N MET A 620 9.26 -1.19 -6.18
CA MET A 620 10.06 -1.02 -7.39
C MET A 620 10.29 0.46 -7.72
N LYS A 621 9.26 1.30 -7.55
CA LYS A 621 9.38 2.75 -7.79
C LYS A 621 10.39 3.38 -6.83
N GLU A 622 10.37 3.00 -5.56
CA GLU A 622 11.35 3.49 -4.59
C GLU A 622 12.76 2.91 -4.80
N PHE A 623 12.89 1.64 -5.24
CA PHE A 623 14.19 1.08 -5.63
C PHE A 623 14.85 1.82 -6.80
N MET A 624 14.06 2.37 -7.73
CA MET A 624 14.58 3.19 -8.83
C MET A 624 15.10 4.55 -8.32
N LYS A 625 14.52 5.10 -7.25
CA LYS A 625 14.88 6.41 -6.70
C LYS A 625 16.02 6.35 -5.67
N ASN A 626 15.92 5.45 -4.70
CA ASN A 626 16.84 5.40 -3.57
C ASN A 626 18.15 4.69 -3.96
N LYS A 627 19.25 5.45 -4.07
CA LYS A 627 20.58 4.94 -4.44
C LYS A 627 21.35 4.30 -3.28
N ASN A 628 20.93 4.53 -2.03
CA ASN A 628 21.61 4.02 -0.84
C ASN A 628 21.34 2.53 -0.61
N ILE A 629 20.21 2.02 -1.10
CA ILE A 629 19.87 0.59 -1.00
C ILE A 629 20.78 -0.23 -1.93
N ALA A 630 21.47 -1.22 -1.37
CA ALA A 630 22.35 -2.11 -2.13
C ALA A 630 21.63 -2.81 -3.30
N ALA A 631 22.27 -2.87 -4.46
CA ALA A 631 21.71 -3.50 -5.67
C ALA A 631 21.33 -4.98 -5.46
N SER A 632 22.08 -5.71 -4.63
CA SER A 632 21.79 -7.10 -4.27
C SER A 632 20.47 -7.23 -3.50
N LYS A 633 20.16 -6.29 -2.59
CA LYS A 633 18.89 -6.26 -1.86
C LYS A 633 17.73 -5.95 -2.80
N LYS A 634 17.88 -4.97 -3.69
CA LYS A 634 16.87 -4.65 -4.72
C LYS A 634 16.56 -5.85 -5.60
N PHE A 635 17.59 -6.50 -6.11
CA PHE A 635 17.45 -7.68 -6.96
C PHE A 635 16.86 -8.87 -6.21
N GLY A 636 17.27 -9.09 -4.95
CA GLY A 636 16.70 -10.12 -4.08
C GLY A 636 15.20 -9.93 -3.88
N TRP A 637 14.75 -8.72 -3.58
CA TRP A 637 13.33 -8.39 -3.44
C TRP A 637 12.56 -8.51 -4.76
N LEU A 638 13.14 -8.09 -5.90
CA LEU A 638 12.55 -8.31 -7.21
C LEU A 638 12.28 -9.79 -7.48
N LEU A 639 13.30 -10.64 -7.29
CA LEU A 639 13.13 -12.09 -7.44
C LEU A 639 12.11 -12.65 -6.45
N LYS A 640 12.09 -12.12 -5.22
CA LYS A 640 11.13 -12.56 -4.19
C LYS A 640 9.69 -12.24 -4.56
N HIS A 641 9.44 -11.05 -5.11
CA HIS A 641 8.13 -10.69 -5.64
C HIS A 641 7.71 -11.59 -6.80
N ILE A 642 8.61 -11.87 -7.75
CA ILE A 642 8.31 -12.77 -8.87
C ILE A 642 8.01 -14.19 -8.37
N GLU A 643 8.84 -14.72 -7.48
CA GLU A 643 8.64 -16.03 -6.85
C GLU A 643 7.27 -16.10 -6.16
N ARG A 644 7.01 -15.23 -5.19
CA ARG A 644 5.80 -15.29 -4.35
C ARG A 644 4.52 -14.89 -5.09
N ARG A 645 4.58 -13.85 -5.93
CA ARG A 645 3.38 -13.24 -6.55
C ARG A 645 3.07 -13.80 -7.94
N VAL A 646 4.03 -14.39 -8.65
CA VAL A 646 3.79 -14.95 -9.99
C VAL A 646 4.00 -16.46 -10.00
N ILE A 647 5.16 -16.95 -9.59
CA ILE A 647 5.47 -18.38 -9.74
C ILE A 647 4.61 -19.22 -8.79
N LEU A 648 4.65 -18.97 -7.48
CA LEU A 648 3.98 -19.82 -6.49
C LEU A 648 2.45 -19.85 -6.62
N ILE A 649 1.85 -18.76 -7.08
CA ILE A 649 0.39 -18.69 -7.29
C ILE A 649 -0.01 -19.57 -8.48
N ASN A 650 0.78 -19.55 -9.55
CA ASN A 650 0.40 -20.19 -10.83
C ASN A 650 0.97 -21.60 -11.02
N ILE A 651 2.00 -21.99 -10.26
CA ILE A 651 2.73 -23.25 -10.47
C ILE A 651 1.85 -24.49 -10.36
N VAL A 652 0.97 -24.54 -9.35
CA VAL A 652 0.09 -25.69 -9.11
C VAL A 652 -0.90 -25.86 -10.25
N PHE A 653 -1.43 -24.75 -10.79
CA PHE A 653 -2.30 -24.79 -11.96
C PHE A 653 -1.55 -25.34 -13.18
N LEU A 654 -0.32 -24.88 -13.41
CA LEU A 654 0.47 -25.27 -14.58
C LEU A 654 0.92 -26.73 -14.54
N ILE A 655 1.39 -27.24 -13.40
CA ILE A 655 1.74 -28.67 -13.28
C ILE A 655 0.49 -29.57 -13.41
N THR A 656 -0.69 -29.07 -13.04
CA THR A 656 -1.94 -29.85 -13.08
C THR A 656 -2.55 -29.87 -14.48
N PHE A 657 -2.68 -28.71 -15.11
CA PHE A 657 -3.44 -28.54 -16.36
C PHE A 657 -2.57 -28.23 -17.57
N GLY A 658 -1.30 -27.85 -17.37
CA GLY A 658 -0.42 -27.35 -18.42
C GLY A 658 -0.25 -28.35 -19.57
N PHE A 659 0.09 -29.61 -19.27
CA PHE A 659 0.24 -30.62 -20.33
C PHE A 659 -1.07 -30.84 -21.11
N GLY A 660 -2.21 -30.87 -20.42
CA GLY A 660 -3.53 -30.97 -21.05
C GLY A 660 -3.76 -29.81 -22.03
N LEU A 661 -3.49 -28.57 -21.61
CA LEU A 661 -3.60 -27.38 -22.45
C LEU A 661 -2.70 -27.43 -23.68
N VAL A 662 -1.44 -27.90 -23.54
CA VAL A 662 -0.55 -28.10 -24.70
C VAL A 662 -1.17 -29.08 -25.70
N THR A 663 -1.72 -30.20 -25.23
CA THR A 663 -2.28 -31.23 -26.12
C THR A 663 -3.54 -30.79 -26.86
N LEU A 664 -4.25 -29.76 -26.35
CA LEU A 664 -5.39 -29.17 -27.05
C LEU A 664 -4.95 -28.33 -28.26
N VAL A 665 -3.83 -27.61 -28.15
CA VAL A 665 -3.32 -26.74 -29.22
C VAL A 665 -2.34 -27.45 -30.16
N ASN A 666 -1.67 -28.49 -29.67
CA ASN A 666 -0.72 -29.29 -30.42
C ASN A 666 -0.88 -30.79 -30.08
N PRO A 667 -1.78 -31.50 -30.77
CA PRO A 667 -2.04 -32.92 -30.52
C PRO A 667 -0.81 -33.82 -30.79
N TYR A 668 0.06 -33.41 -31.72
CA TYR A 668 1.25 -34.17 -32.10
C TYR A 668 2.34 -34.15 -31.04
N VAL A 669 2.27 -33.26 -30.04
CA VAL A 669 3.24 -33.23 -28.93
C VAL A 669 3.32 -34.60 -28.25
N LYS A 670 2.21 -35.33 -28.14
CA LYS A 670 2.17 -36.68 -27.54
C LYS A 670 3.03 -37.71 -28.28
N GLN A 671 3.30 -37.48 -29.56
CA GLN A 671 4.11 -38.37 -30.39
C GLN A 671 5.60 -38.02 -30.33
N SER A 672 5.96 -36.90 -29.69
CA SER A 672 7.36 -36.52 -29.54
C SER A 672 8.04 -37.32 -28.44
N ASN A 673 9.28 -37.75 -28.69
CA ASN A 673 10.07 -38.58 -27.76
C ASN A 673 10.25 -37.93 -26.38
N PHE A 674 10.27 -36.60 -26.30
CA PHE A 674 10.49 -35.87 -25.05
C PHE A 674 9.19 -35.60 -24.25
N ALA A 675 8.02 -35.52 -24.91
CA ALA A 675 6.75 -35.27 -24.22
C ALA A 675 5.96 -36.55 -23.92
N TYR A 676 6.27 -37.66 -24.61
CA TYR A 676 5.61 -38.95 -24.40
C TYR A 676 5.70 -39.41 -22.93
N SER A 677 6.90 -39.35 -22.34
CA SER A 677 7.14 -39.80 -20.95
C SER A 677 6.88 -38.72 -19.89
N LEU A 678 6.57 -37.48 -20.29
CA LEU A 678 6.45 -36.37 -19.35
C LEU A 678 5.36 -36.60 -18.29
N PRO A 679 4.13 -37.04 -18.63
CA PRO A 679 3.10 -37.31 -17.64
C PRO A 679 3.52 -38.36 -16.61
N ASP A 680 4.23 -39.42 -17.04
CA ASP A 680 4.68 -40.48 -16.15
C ASP A 680 5.78 -39.99 -15.20
N ILE A 681 6.74 -39.20 -15.71
CA ILE A 681 7.79 -38.58 -14.90
C ILE A 681 7.19 -37.62 -13.88
N MET A 682 6.28 -36.73 -14.32
CA MET A 682 5.60 -35.79 -13.43
C MET A 682 4.79 -36.53 -12.37
N SER A 683 4.04 -37.57 -12.76
CA SER A 683 3.25 -38.40 -11.85
C SER A 683 4.13 -39.07 -10.79
N LEU A 684 5.28 -39.63 -11.18
CA LEU A 684 6.23 -40.22 -10.24
C LEU A 684 6.77 -39.18 -9.23
N ILE A 685 7.24 -38.04 -9.73
CA ILE A 685 7.80 -36.97 -8.89
C ILE A 685 6.73 -36.43 -7.92
N LEU A 686 5.51 -36.17 -8.41
CA LEU A 686 4.41 -35.68 -7.58
C LEU A 686 3.95 -36.73 -6.57
N THR A 687 3.95 -38.02 -6.94
CA THR A 687 3.64 -39.12 -6.00
C THR A 687 4.67 -39.19 -4.87
N ILE A 688 5.96 -39.07 -5.17
CA ILE A 688 7.02 -38.96 -4.16
C ILE A 688 6.80 -37.72 -3.28
N THR A 689 6.36 -36.61 -3.89
CA THR A 689 6.09 -35.35 -3.18
C THR A 689 4.98 -35.50 -2.14
N LEU A 690 3.99 -36.36 -2.37
CA LEU A 690 2.90 -36.60 -1.40
C LEU A 690 3.40 -37.17 -0.07
N VAL A 691 4.56 -37.83 -0.03
CA VAL A 691 5.16 -38.35 1.21
C VAL A 691 5.41 -37.20 2.21
N PHE A 692 5.71 -36.00 1.73
CA PHE A 692 5.91 -34.82 2.56
C PHE A 692 4.64 -34.33 3.28
N LEU A 693 3.45 -34.77 2.85
CA LEU A 693 2.20 -34.48 3.57
C LEU A 693 2.07 -35.23 4.90
N ILE A 694 2.74 -36.37 5.05
CA ILE A 694 2.67 -37.19 6.27
C ILE A 694 3.28 -36.46 7.48
N PRO A 695 4.57 -36.04 7.45
CA PRO A 695 5.14 -35.31 8.58
C PRO A 695 4.43 -33.97 8.81
N ALA A 696 3.99 -33.29 7.75
CA ALA A 696 3.18 -32.08 7.83
C ALA A 696 1.88 -32.30 8.63
N THR A 697 1.15 -33.38 8.34
CA THR A 697 -0.08 -33.75 9.05
C THR A 697 0.18 -34.07 10.52
N ILE A 698 1.25 -34.80 10.83
CA ILE A 698 1.61 -35.16 12.21
C ILE A 698 1.99 -33.92 13.02
N LEU A 699 2.85 -33.05 12.46
CA LEU A 699 3.30 -31.83 13.14
C LEU A 699 2.14 -30.85 13.35
N ARG A 700 1.22 -30.73 12.37
CA ARG A 700 -0.02 -29.97 12.52
C ARG A 700 -0.80 -30.38 13.77
N MET A 701 -0.98 -31.69 13.99
CA MET A 701 -1.70 -32.19 15.17
C MET A 701 -1.03 -31.84 16.50
N GLY A 702 0.28 -31.57 16.51
CA GLY A 702 1.01 -31.08 17.69
C GLY A 702 0.97 -29.57 17.91
N LEU A 703 0.52 -28.80 16.91
CA LEU A 703 0.38 -27.34 16.93
C LEU A 703 -1.04 -26.90 17.29
N VAL A 704 -2.04 -27.52 16.66
CA VAL A 704 -3.45 -27.12 16.82
C VAL A 704 -4.08 -27.72 18.07
N THR A 705 -5.19 -27.13 18.52
CA THR A 705 -5.96 -27.69 19.63
C THR A 705 -6.46 -29.11 19.32
N PRO A 706 -6.58 -30.01 20.32
CA PRO A 706 -7.09 -31.35 20.09
C PRO A 706 -8.52 -31.34 19.51
N MET A 707 -8.80 -32.28 18.61
CA MET A 707 -10.14 -32.48 18.06
C MET A 707 -11.20 -32.65 19.17
N PRO A 708 -12.43 -32.13 18.99
CA PRO A 708 -13.48 -32.26 19.99
C PRO A 708 -13.73 -33.72 20.40
N LYS A 709 -13.68 -34.00 21.71
CA LYS A 709 -13.85 -35.36 22.24
C LYS A 709 -15.17 -35.99 21.81
N LYS A 710 -16.25 -35.21 21.78
CA LYS A 710 -17.62 -35.59 21.42
C LYS A 710 -17.81 -35.96 19.93
N TRP A 711 -16.84 -35.68 19.05
CA TRP A 711 -16.98 -36.03 17.64
C TRP A 711 -16.93 -37.54 17.41
N PRO A 712 -17.74 -38.07 16.47
CA PRO A 712 -17.69 -39.47 16.11
C PRO A 712 -16.36 -39.81 15.43
N ILE A 713 -15.93 -41.08 15.53
CA ILE A 713 -14.63 -41.56 15.05
C ILE A 713 -14.45 -41.30 13.55
N TRP A 714 -15.50 -41.51 12.74
CA TRP A 714 -15.45 -41.27 11.29
C TRP A 714 -15.11 -39.80 10.98
N ARG A 715 -15.66 -38.83 11.72
CA ARG A 715 -15.35 -37.40 11.52
C ARG A 715 -13.90 -37.10 11.88
N LYS A 716 -13.38 -37.69 12.96
CA LYS A 716 -11.96 -37.58 13.34
C LYS A 716 -11.04 -38.21 12.29
N PHE A 717 -11.45 -39.31 11.68
CA PHE A 717 -10.73 -39.94 10.58
C PHE A 717 -10.69 -39.04 9.33
N PHE A 718 -11.80 -38.40 8.95
CA PHE A 718 -11.81 -37.46 7.82
C PHE A 718 -10.87 -36.26 7.99
N VAL A 719 -10.60 -35.82 9.23
CA VAL A 719 -9.61 -34.75 9.50
C VAL A 719 -8.20 -35.16 9.06
N LEU A 720 -7.87 -36.45 9.13
CA LEU A 720 -6.59 -36.98 8.63
C LEU A 720 -6.53 -36.99 7.10
N LEU A 721 -7.69 -37.02 6.44
CA LEU A 721 -7.83 -36.97 4.97
C LEU A 721 -7.92 -35.55 4.41
N GLU A 722 -7.77 -34.51 5.24
CA GLU A 722 -7.73 -33.12 4.78
C GLU A 722 -6.47 -32.80 3.98
N GLY A 723 -5.37 -33.54 4.19
CA GLY A 723 -4.10 -33.33 3.48
C GLY A 723 -4.26 -33.32 1.96
N PRO A 724 -4.87 -34.36 1.35
CA PRO A 724 -5.18 -34.36 -0.08
C PRO A 724 -6.04 -33.18 -0.56
N LEU A 725 -6.96 -32.67 0.27
CA LEU A 725 -7.81 -31.53 -0.08
C LEU A 725 -7.05 -30.19 -0.17
N ILE A 726 -5.80 -30.14 0.29
CA ILE A 726 -4.91 -28.99 0.08
C ILE A 726 -4.77 -28.68 -1.41
N MET A 727 -4.74 -29.69 -2.28
CA MET A 727 -4.65 -29.48 -3.73
C MET A 727 -5.88 -28.74 -4.28
N LEU A 728 -7.07 -29.05 -3.76
CA LEU A 728 -8.29 -28.33 -4.11
C LEU A 728 -8.20 -26.87 -3.65
N ASN A 729 -7.68 -26.61 -2.44
CA ASN A 729 -7.49 -25.25 -1.93
C ASN A 729 -6.50 -24.45 -2.80
N LEU A 730 -5.37 -25.06 -3.15
CA LEU A 730 -4.34 -24.46 -4.00
C LEU A 730 -4.85 -24.11 -5.40
N LEU A 731 -5.77 -24.92 -5.96
CA LEU A 731 -6.38 -24.67 -7.27
C LEU A 731 -7.62 -23.77 -7.23
N THR A 732 -8.07 -23.35 -6.05
CA THR A 732 -9.26 -22.52 -5.87
C THR A 732 -8.95 -21.24 -5.11
N TYR A 733 -8.93 -21.31 -3.78
CA TYR A 733 -8.76 -20.18 -2.86
C TYR A 733 -7.37 -19.56 -2.92
N SER A 734 -6.31 -20.35 -3.06
CA SER A 734 -4.96 -19.82 -3.21
C SER A 734 -4.64 -19.37 -4.64
N PHE A 735 -5.58 -19.53 -5.59
CA PHE A 735 -5.39 -19.23 -7.01
C PHE A 735 -6.31 -18.10 -7.51
N PHE A 736 -7.62 -18.34 -7.60
CA PHE A 736 -8.55 -17.42 -8.26
C PHE A 736 -8.60 -16.01 -7.64
N PRO A 737 -8.68 -15.83 -6.31
CA PRO A 737 -8.70 -14.48 -5.72
C PRO A 737 -7.43 -13.68 -6.06
N TRP A 738 -6.28 -14.35 -6.08
CA TRP A 738 -4.99 -13.71 -6.34
C TRP A 738 -4.84 -13.31 -7.82
N VAL A 739 -5.18 -14.22 -8.73
CA VAL A 739 -5.21 -13.94 -10.18
C VAL A 739 -6.23 -12.84 -10.47
N GLN A 740 -7.39 -12.84 -9.80
CA GLN A 740 -8.39 -11.78 -9.95
C GLN A 740 -7.84 -10.42 -9.50
N ALA A 741 -7.16 -10.33 -8.35
CA ALA A 741 -6.55 -9.08 -7.88
C ALA A 741 -5.53 -8.54 -8.89
N GLN A 742 -4.61 -9.38 -9.36
CA GLN A 742 -3.59 -8.99 -10.34
C GLN A 742 -4.20 -8.61 -11.69
N THR A 743 -5.27 -9.27 -12.10
CA THR A 743 -6.00 -8.93 -13.34
C THR A 743 -6.70 -7.58 -13.19
N LYS A 744 -7.32 -7.31 -12.05
CA LYS A 744 -7.94 -6.01 -11.78
C LYS A 744 -6.91 -4.88 -11.79
N MET A 745 -5.76 -5.09 -11.16
CA MET A 745 -4.63 -4.15 -11.19
C MET A 745 -4.07 -3.97 -12.61
N LEU A 746 -3.93 -5.05 -13.39
CA LEU A 746 -3.58 -5.01 -14.82
C LEU A 746 -4.56 -4.17 -15.62
N LEU A 747 -5.86 -4.21 -15.32
CA LEU A 747 -6.89 -3.43 -16.00
C LEU A 747 -7.05 -2.00 -15.46
N GLY A 748 -6.28 -1.61 -14.44
CA GLY A 748 -6.27 -0.24 -13.89
C GLY A 748 -7.26 0.00 -12.76
N HIS A 749 -7.98 -1.05 -12.34
CA HIS A 749 -8.82 -0.93 -11.16
C HIS A 749 -7.97 -0.72 -9.91
N LYS A 750 -8.50 0.08 -8.97
CA LYS A 750 -7.94 0.28 -7.64
C LYS A 750 -8.81 -0.40 -6.59
N MET A 751 -8.19 -0.84 -5.49
CA MET A 751 -8.94 -1.30 -4.32
C MET A 751 -9.45 -0.08 -3.55
N LYS A 752 -10.65 0.39 -3.87
CA LYS A 752 -11.26 1.56 -3.21
C LYS A 752 -12.06 1.19 -1.95
N ASP A 753 -12.58 -0.04 -1.90
CA ASP A 753 -13.38 -0.54 -0.78
C ASP A 753 -12.76 -1.84 -0.23
N LEU A 754 -12.33 -1.81 1.03
CA LEU A 754 -11.97 -3.03 1.74
C LEU A 754 -13.22 -3.71 2.28
N TYR A 755 -13.39 -4.97 1.91
CA TYR A 755 -14.28 -5.85 2.64
C TYR A 755 -13.64 -6.22 3.99
N HIS A 756 -14.12 -5.61 5.08
CA HIS A 756 -13.89 -6.14 6.43
C HIS A 756 -14.58 -7.50 6.55
N THR A 757 -13.87 -8.54 6.99
CA THR A 757 -14.45 -9.86 7.23
C THR A 757 -15.11 -9.88 8.61
N PRO A 758 -16.46 -9.79 8.72
CA PRO A 758 -17.10 -9.71 10.02
C PRO A 758 -16.89 -11.03 10.80
N LYS A 759 -16.75 -10.92 12.12
CA LYS A 759 -16.66 -12.08 13.01
C LYS A 759 -18.06 -12.47 13.49
N VAL A 760 -18.31 -13.77 13.67
CA VAL A 760 -19.67 -14.33 13.92
C VAL A 760 -19.74 -15.01 15.30
N ARG A 761 -18.82 -14.69 16.20
CA ARG A 761 -18.65 -15.40 17.48
C ARG A 761 -19.59 -14.98 18.58
#